data_AF-A0A3Q3IEV4-F1
#
_entry.id   AF-A0A3Q3IEV4-F1
#
_cell.length_a   1.000
_cell.length_b   1.000
_cell.length_c   1.000
_cell.angle_alpha   90.00
_cell.angle_beta   90.00
_cell.angle_gamma   90.00
#
_symmetry.space_group_name_H-M   'P 1'
#
loop_
_entity.id
_entity.type
_entity.pdbx_description
1 polymer ?
#
loop_
_entity_poly.entity_id
_entity_poly.type
_entity_poly.pdbx_seq_one_letter_code
_entity_poly.pdbx_strand_id
1 'polypeptide(L)'
;MQTVEINDLNMLLKKKNAELEERTTESKKHTSKAKASEDELFKQHATKTRMYRIKEISEAVNMSEKSSTHTDGKVSVIYSTSQKSHSEKLPELKGSTSLQSLIKFKLLDEEVLHKFEMGLITMEELQVSLAQYIGKPTTIAGVYVESSKKKISFLEAAEKGFLAKTYALEFLEAQAATGSLTDLATGQTCSVAEALERGIIETGLKDKLTEAEKAVQGYIHAGKKLSVFQAMEERILDRYKGKKILEVQVSTGGLIKPETGVRVPANIAVDHGLLDKETLQSLYDPVSSPRGFHNPDTGQKAYYSELLKTCLYDIDGCVFLFPFGERHLTNSSPMSSHRVSVVSSSCGMEMSVYEAFKGKHIDKRTYLFLSQQESNWVEKPIVDANGKTRHIITDDTRGRQLCLESALSQRFLETSELESYRSGLLSIYEIADIIFSRMVVVEDVNSPVAGLWDIAQGKRLSILQGFQQGFTDRATALRLLEAQACTGGICDPSSGERISLSEALKRGFLDEGLKQQLQPFANAFNGIVHPKTAKTLSVSQALQENVFPKDAGFRCIEFQLLTGGLINPDTHDRVSLEEVVQSGLVDKVTASALKDEKFHTKILTCPKTKRRITFREALERSVYDCHTGLRLLEAAKVNGFGAISSFHYVLMYSQ
;
A
#
# COMPACT_ATOMS: atom_id res chain seq x y z
N MET A 1 -43.69 46.68 -24.99
CA MET A 1 -42.63 46.74 -23.97
C MET A 1 -42.05 45.35 -23.69
N GLN A 2 -42.86 44.33 -23.40
CA GLN A 2 -42.39 42.95 -23.11
C GLN A 2 -41.67 42.22 -24.26
N THR A 3 -41.99 42.53 -25.53
CA THR A 3 -41.32 41.90 -26.70
C THR A 3 -39.91 42.41 -26.95
N VAL A 4 -39.57 43.61 -26.50
CA VAL A 4 -38.23 44.20 -26.65
C VAL A 4 -37.28 43.59 -25.62
N GLU A 5 -37.73 43.45 -24.37
CA GLU A 5 -36.95 42.82 -23.29
C GLU A 5 -36.61 41.35 -23.55
N ILE A 6 -37.53 40.59 -24.17
CA ILE A 6 -37.28 39.19 -24.55
C ILE A 6 -36.21 39.09 -25.65
N ASN A 7 -36.20 40.02 -26.60
CA ASN A 7 -35.20 40.04 -27.67
C ASN A 7 -33.81 40.41 -27.12
N ASP A 8 -33.74 41.35 -26.19
CA ASP A 8 -32.48 41.74 -25.53
C ASP A 8 -31.93 40.59 -24.66
N LEU A 9 -32.78 39.88 -23.93
CA LEU A 9 -32.40 38.69 -23.16
C LEU A 9 -31.87 37.56 -24.06
N ASN A 10 -32.52 37.30 -25.19
CA ASN A 10 -32.07 36.29 -26.15
C ASN A 10 -30.74 36.66 -26.81
N MET A 11 -30.51 37.96 -27.05
CA MET A 11 -29.23 38.44 -27.58
C MET A 11 -28.11 38.28 -26.54
N LEU A 12 -28.38 38.57 -25.27
CA LEU A 12 -27.44 38.38 -24.17
C LEU A 12 -27.09 36.89 -23.98
N LEU A 13 -28.09 36.01 -24.09
CA LEU A 13 -27.92 34.57 -23.93
C LEU A 13 -27.07 33.97 -25.06
N LYS A 14 -27.28 34.41 -26.30
CA LYS A 14 -26.42 34.03 -27.44
C LYS A 14 -24.97 34.48 -27.25
N LYS A 15 -24.76 35.71 -26.78
CA LYS A 15 -23.42 36.23 -26.50
C LYS A 15 -22.71 35.41 -25.41
N LYS A 16 -23.42 35.10 -24.33
CA LYS A 16 -22.86 34.31 -23.21
C LYS A 16 -22.54 32.86 -23.60
N ASN A 17 -23.33 32.26 -24.50
CA ASN A 17 -23.04 30.93 -25.03
C ASN A 17 -21.81 30.93 -25.96
N ALA A 18 -21.64 31.96 -26.79
CA ALA A 18 -20.45 32.11 -27.62
C ALA A 18 -19.17 32.25 -26.76
N GLU A 19 -19.20 33.05 -25.69
CA GLU A 19 -18.09 33.18 -24.74
C GLU A 19 -17.78 31.85 -24.01
N LEU A 20 -18.79 31.02 -23.76
CA LEU A 20 -18.64 29.68 -23.15
C LEU A 20 -18.02 28.67 -24.13
N GLU A 21 -18.40 28.71 -25.40
CA GLU A 21 -17.78 27.90 -26.45
C GLU A 21 -16.32 28.29 -26.67
N GLU A 22 -16.01 29.59 -26.67
CA GLU A 22 -14.63 30.07 -26.78
C GLU A 22 -13.77 29.59 -25.58
N ARG A 23 -14.26 29.76 -24.34
CA ARG A 23 -13.56 29.25 -23.14
C ARG A 23 -13.38 27.73 -23.12
N THR A 24 -14.35 26.97 -23.62
CA THR A 24 -14.22 25.51 -23.70
C THR A 24 -13.25 25.07 -24.78
N THR A 25 -13.15 25.79 -25.90
CA THR A 25 -12.11 25.54 -26.92
C THR A 25 -10.71 25.90 -26.44
N GLU A 26 -10.54 27.01 -25.72
CA GLU A 26 -9.27 27.37 -25.08
C GLU A 26 -8.86 26.37 -24.00
N SER A 27 -9.80 25.93 -23.16
CA SER A 27 -9.56 24.90 -22.15
C SER A 27 -9.09 23.60 -22.79
N LYS A 28 -9.74 23.14 -23.87
CA LYS A 28 -9.34 21.95 -24.65
C LYS A 28 -7.94 22.10 -25.26
N LYS A 29 -7.58 23.29 -25.75
CA LYS A 29 -6.25 23.59 -26.32
C LYS A 29 -5.15 23.60 -25.25
N HIS A 30 -5.47 24.03 -24.03
CA HIS A 30 -4.58 23.90 -22.88
C HIS A 30 -4.42 22.44 -22.44
N THR A 31 -5.50 21.64 -22.45
CA THR A 31 -5.41 20.20 -22.12
C THR A 31 -4.60 19.42 -23.14
N SER A 32 -4.71 19.73 -24.44
CA SER A 32 -3.92 19.06 -25.48
C SER A 32 -2.44 19.44 -25.41
N LYS A 33 -2.10 20.68 -25.05
CA LYS A 33 -0.70 21.10 -24.81
C LYS A 33 -0.11 20.46 -23.56
N ALA A 34 -0.89 20.32 -22.49
CA ALA A 34 -0.46 19.63 -21.27
C ALA A 34 -0.16 18.15 -21.55
N LYS A 35 -1.03 17.45 -22.28
CA LYS A 35 -0.79 16.06 -22.70
C LYS A 35 0.43 15.90 -23.60
N ALA A 36 0.65 16.81 -24.55
CA ALA A 36 1.85 16.77 -25.39
C ALA A 36 3.15 16.98 -24.58
N SER A 37 3.11 17.85 -23.56
CA SER A 37 4.23 18.08 -22.63
C SER A 37 4.46 16.89 -21.70
N GLU A 38 3.40 16.19 -21.25
CA GLU A 38 3.50 14.94 -20.48
C GLU A 38 4.11 13.81 -21.32
N ASP A 39 3.71 13.67 -22.59
CA ASP A 39 4.27 12.68 -23.51
C ASP A 39 5.76 12.94 -23.83
N GLU A 40 6.17 14.21 -23.91
CA GLU A 40 7.59 14.60 -24.06
C GLU A 40 8.41 14.31 -22.79
N LEU A 41 7.85 14.60 -21.60
CA LEU A 41 8.45 14.26 -20.31
C LEU A 41 8.60 12.75 -20.12
N PHE A 42 7.59 11.97 -20.53
CA PHE A 42 7.63 10.51 -20.48
C PHE A 42 8.71 9.92 -21.40
N LYS A 43 8.86 10.48 -22.62
CA LYS A 43 9.94 10.09 -23.54
C LYS A 43 11.33 10.47 -23.01
N GLN A 44 11.48 11.64 -22.40
CA GLN A 44 12.74 12.03 -21.76
C GLN A 44 13.08 11.15 -20.55
N HIS A 45 12.09 10.76 -19.75
CA HIS A 45 12.26 9.83 -18.63
C HIS A 45 12.71 8.45 -19.12
N ALA A 46 12.08 7.91 -20.17
CA ALA A 46 12.46 6.65 -20.79
C ALA A 46 13.91 6.67 -21.34
N THR A 47 14.33 7.77 -21.97
CA THR A 47 15.72 7.92 -22.45
C THR A 47 16.75 8.08 -21.33
N LYS A 48 16.39 8.70 -20.20
CA LYS A 48 17.27 8.82 -19.03
C LYS A 48 17.43 7.47 -18.32
N THR A 49 16.34 6.74 -18.07
CA THR A 49 16.38 5.37 -17.52
C THR A 49 17.24 4.43 -18.36
N ARG A 50 17.26 4.62 -19.70
CA ARG A 50 18.09 3.87 -20.64
C ARG A 50 19.60 4.19 -20.55
N MET A 51 19.98 5.42 -20.23
CA MET A 51 21.39 5.80 -19.97
C MET A 51 21.94 5.20 -18.66
N TYR A 52 21.11 5.04 -17.63
CA TYR A 52 21.55 4.51 -16.32
C TYR A 52 21.80 3.00 -16.32
N ARG A 53 21.01 2.20 -17.06
CA ARG A 53 21.28 0.77 -17.27
C ARG A 53 22.62 0.48 -17.96
N ILE A 54 23.16 1.44 -18.71
CA ILE A 54 24.48 1.32 -19.35
C ILE A 54 25.61 1.59 -18.33
N LYS A 55 25.36 2.46 -17.34
CA LYS A 55 26.33 2.81 -16.31
C LYS A 55 26.44 1.75 -15.21
N GLU A 56 25.33 1.11 -14.83
CA GLU A 56 25.31 -0.02 -13.89
C GLU A 56 26.13 -1.22 -14.38
N ILE A 57 26.07 -1.53 -15.69
CA ILE A 57 26.90 -2.57 -16.30
C ILE A 57 28.39 -2.18 -16.25
N SER A 58 28.72 -0.91 -16.46
CA SER A 58 30.13 -0.44 -16.42
C SER A 58 30.74 -0.44 -15.01
N GLU A 59 29.93 -0.25 -13.97
CA GLU A 59 30.40 -0.25 -12.58
C GLU A 59 30.49 -1.68 -12.01
N ALA A 60 29.62 -2.61 -12.45
CA ALA A 60 29.72 -4.03 -12.11
C ALA A 60 30.99 -4.69 -12.69
N VAL A 61 31.38 -4.32 -13.92
CA VAL A 61 32.63 -4.81 -14.56
C VAL A 61 33.88 -4.34 -13.79
N ASN A 62 33.90 -3.10 -13.30
CA ASN A 62 35.04 -2.55 -12.54
C ASN A 62 35.20 -3.17 -11.14
N MET A 63 34.16 -3.79 -10.58
CA MET A 63 34.22 -4.48 -9.29
C MET A 63 34.68 -5.94 -9.41
N SER A 64 34.60 -6.53 -10.60
CA SER A 64 35.08 -7.90 -10.89
C SER A 64 36.56 -7.97 -11.27
N GLU A 65 37.16 -6.88 -11.77
CA GLU A 65 38.56 -6.87 -12.23
C GLU A 65 39.59 -6.60 -11.10
N LYS A 66 39.16 -6.34 -9.86
CA LYS A 66 40.09 -6.09 -8.73
C LYS A 66 40.43 -7.32 -7.90
N SER A 67 40.03 -8.52 -8.32
CA SER A 67 40.38 -9.78 -7.64
C SER A 67 40.95 -10.85 -8.58
N SER A 68 42.01 -10.54 -9.34
CA SER A 68 42.89 -11.59 -9.88
C SER A 68 44.27 -11.04 -10.23
N THR A 69 45.24 -11.26 -9.32
CA THR A 69 46.67 -11.03 -9.58
C THR A 69 47.34 -12.30 -10.10
N HIS A 70 48.02 -12.16 -11.24
CA HIS A 70 49.11 -12.96 -11.82
C HIS A 70 48.87 -14.42 -12.28
N THR A 71 48.96 -14.64 -13.59
CA THR A 71 50.16 -15.23 -14.23
C THR A 71 50.18 -14.96 -15.74
N ASP A 72 51.40 -14.81 -16.25
CA ASP A 72 51.79 -14.36 -17.59
C ASP A 72 51.51 -15.40 -18.69
N GLY A 73 51.11 -14.94 -19.87
CA GLY A 73 50.86 -15.83 -21.02
C GLY A 73 50.41 -15.09 -22.28
N LYS A 74 51.36 -14.43 -22.96
CA LYS A 74 51.18 -13.96 -24.35
C LYS A 74 50.86 -15.13 -25.28
N VAL A 75 49.67 -15.13 -25.89
CA VAL A 75 49.48 -15.65 -27.25
C VAL A 75 48.44 -14.81 -27.99
N SER A 76 48.93 -14.14 -29.03
CA SER A 76 48.21 -13.49 -30.12
C SER A 76 47.38 -14.48 -30.94
N VAL A 77 46.48 -13.95 -31.79
CA VAL A 77 46.20 -14.37 -33.19
C VAL A 77 44.71 -14.65 -33.53
N ILE A 78 44.20 -13.79 -34.43
CA ILE A 78 43.23 -13.99 -35.52
C ILE A 78 41.73 -14.07 -35.20
N TYR A 79 41.03 -13.01 -35.63
CA TYR A 79 39.63 -13.05 -36.04
C TYR A 79 39.48 -14.02 -37.22
N SER A 80 38.79 -15.13 -36.99
CA SER A 80 38.22 -15.94 -38.06
C SER A 80 36.70 -15.84 -37.99
N THR A 81 36.15 -15.16 -38.98
CA THR A 81 34.74 -15.11 -39.31
C THR A 81 34.29 -16.54 -39.64
N SER A 82 33.38 -17.10 -38.84
CA SER A 82 32.58 -18.25 -39.25
C SER A 82 31.18 -18.12 -38.69
N GLN A 83 30.25 -17.84 -39.60
CA GLN A 83 28.82 -18.03 -39.40
C GLN A 83 28.57 -19.47 -38.95
N LYS A 84 28.12 -19.64 -37.71
CA LYS A 84 27.46 -20.88 -37.28
C LYS A 84 26.18 -20.51 -36.53
N SER A 85 25.07 -20.77 -37.20
CA SER A 85 23.74 -20.83 -36.61
C SER A 85 23.71 -21.91 -35.54
N HIS A 86 23.79 -21.54 -34.26
CA HIS A 86 23.55 -22.45 -33.16
C HIS A 86 22.31 -22.00 -32.37
N SER A 87 21.26 -22.81 -32.49
CA SER A 87 20.17 -22.88 -31.53
C SER A 87 20.74 -23.42 -30.20
N GLU A 88 21.32 -22.56 -29.38
CA GLU A 88 21.74 -22.93 -28.04
C GLU A 88 20.49 -23.06 -27.15
N LYS A 89 20.21 -24.29 -26.72
CA LYS A 89 19.17 -24.58 -25.73
C LYS A 89 19.74 -24.28 -24.34
N LEU A 90 19.03 -23.47 -23.55
CA LEU A 90 19.33 -23.29 -22.12
C LEU A 90 19.09 -24.61 -21.37
N PRO A 91 20.04 -25.12 -20.56
CA PRO A 91 19.79 -26.19 -19.61
C PRO A 91 18.93 -25.67 -18.45
N GLU A 92 18.01 -26.50 -17.95
CA GLU A 92 17.08 -26.30 -16.81
C GLU A 92 15.70 -25.65 -17.06
N LEU A 93 15.28 -25.42 -18.30
CA LEU A 93 13.86 -25.12 -18.57
C LEU A 93 13.05 -26.42 -18.77
N LYS A 94 12.00 -26.63 -17.97
CA LYS A 94 10.96 -27.65 -18.25
C LYS A 94 10.21 -27.22 -19.52
N GLY A 95 10.77 -27.58 -20.67
CA GLY A 95 10.30 -27.20 -22.01
C GLY A 95 11.37 -26.46 -22.81
N SER A 96 11.41 -26.68 -24.12
CA SER A 96 12.33 -25.99 -25.04
C SER A 96 11.90 -24.53 -25.24
N THR A 97 12.26 -23.65 -24.31
CA THR A 97 12.07 -22.21 -24.46
C THR A 97 13.14 -21.65 -25.40
N SER A 98 12.71 -20.86 -26.38
CA SER A 98 13.60 -20.11 -27.27
C SER A 98 13.68 -18.66 -26.80
N LEU A 99 14.84 -18.02 -26.92
CA LEU A 99 15.03 -16.58 -26.62
C LEU A 99 14.04 -15.70 -27.42
N GLN A 100 13.68 -16.12 -28.63
CA GLN A 100 12.66 -15.48 -29.47
C GLN A 100 11.27 -15.46 -28.82
N SER A 101 10.91 -16.48 -28.03
CA SER A 101 9.65 -16.51 -27.28
C SER A 101 9.63 -15.45 -26.18
N LEU A 102 10.74 -15.25 -25.47
CA LEU A 102 10.85 -14.27 -24.38
C LEU A 102 10.73 -12.83 -24.89
N ILE A 103 11.30 -12.54 -26.06
CA ILE A 103 11.20 -11.23 -26.74
C ILE A 103 9.79 -11.00 -27.27
N LYS A 104 9.17 -12.02 -27.87
CA LYS A 104 7.80 -11.92 -28.39
C LYS A 104 6.82 -11.47 -27.30
N PHE A 105 7.03 -11.90 -26.06
CA PHE A 105 6.22 -11.52 -24.91
C PHE A 105 6.74 -10.29 -24.16
N LYS A 106 7.71 -9.55 -24.71
CA LYS A 106 8.37 -8.40 -24.06
C LYS A 106 8.90 -8.70 -22.66
N LEU A 107 9.27 -9.94 -22.40
CA LEU A 107 9.88 -10.38 -21.14
C LEU A 107 11.39 -10.10 -21.13
N LEU A 108 11.97 -9.86 -22.31
CA LEU A 108 13.32 -9.34 -22.49
C LEU A 108 13.26 -8.16 -23.44
N ASP A 109 13.95 -7.07 -23.09
CA ASP A 109 14.20 -5.96 -24.00
C ASP A 109 15.13 -6.44 -25.13
N GLU A 110 14.87 -6.04 -26.38
CA GLU A 110 15.72 -6.36 -27.53
C GLU A 110 17.17 -5.92 -27.30
N GLU A 111 17.39 -4.86 -26.52
CA GLU A 111 18.72 -4.38 -26.13
C GLU A 111 19.49 -5.34 -25.22
N VAL A 112 18.80 -6.04 -24.32
CA VAL A 112 19.42 -7.03 -23.43
C VAL A 112 19.84 -8.24 -24.24
N LEU A 113 18.99 -8.68 -25.19
CA LEU A 113 19.37 -9.73 -26.12
C LEU A 113 20.56 -9.30 -26.99
N HIS A 114 20.53 -8.10 -27.56
CA HIS A 114 21.62 -7.61 -28.40
C HIS A 114 22.93 -7.52 -27.60
N LYS A 115 22.88 -7.10 -26.34
CA LYS A 115 24.04 -7.15 -25.43
C LYS A 115 24.51 -8.57 -25.17
N PHE A 116 23.61 -9.54 -25.01
CA PHE A 116 23.95 -10.95 -24.84
C PHE A 116 24.59 -11.54 -26.11
N GLU A 117 24.00 -11.28 -27.28
CA GLU A 117 24.53 -11.69 -28.59
C GLU A 117 25.88 -11.06 -28.89
N MET A 118 26.13 -9.85 -28.40
CA MET A 118 27.43 -9.17 -28.47
C MET A 118 28.43 -9.64 -27.40
N GLY A 119 28.05 -10.54 -26.49
CA GLY A 119 28.89 -11.01 -25.38
C GLY A 119 29.15 -9.99 -24.28
N LEU A 120 28.35 -8.92 -24.20
CA LEU A 120 28.46 -7.84 -23.19
C LEU A 120 27.79 -8.20 -21.86
N ILE A 121 26.91 -9.20 -21.86
CA ILE A 121 26.34 -9.78 -20.65
C ILE A 121 26.48 -11.29 -20.71
N THR A 122 26.73 -11.93 -19.57
CA THR A 122 26.94 -13.39 -19.51
C THR A 122 25.61 -14.15 -19.45
N MET A 123 25.66 -15.48 -19.64
CA MET A 123 24.48 -16.34 -19.49
C MET A 123 23.92 -16.29 -18.07
N GLU A 124 24.79 -16.21 -17.07
CA GLU A 124 24.41 -16.10 -15.66
C GLU A 124 23.66 -14.79 -15.40
N GLU A 125 24.13 -13.67 -15.95
CA GLU A 125 23.46 -12.37 -15.85
C GLU A 125 22.10 -12.36 -16.55
N LEU A 126 22.02 -12.99 -17.73
CA LEU A 126 20.77 -13.16 -18.45
C LEU A 126 19.78 -14.03 -17.66
N GLN A 127 20.25 -15.13 -17.05
CA GLN A 127 19.42 -15.99 -16.19
C GLN A 127 18.90 -15.24 -14.97
N VAL A 128 19.70 -14.39 -14.33
CA VAL A 128 19.25 -13.53 -13.23
C VAL A 128 18.16 -12.55 -13.69
N SER A 129 18.31 -11.95 -14.87
CA SER A 129 17.30 -11.06 -15.46
C SER A 129 15.99 -11.78 -15.81
N LEU A 130 16.10 -13.05 -16.19
CA LEU A 130 14.97 -13.91 -16.54
C LEU A 130 14.32 -14.59 -15.34
N ALA A 131 15.03 -14.69 -14.22
CA ALA A 131 14.53 -15.35 -13.02
C ALA A 131 13.26 -14.69 -12.47
N GLN A 132 12.87 -13.48 -12.89
CA GLN A 132 11.56 -12.88 -12.56
C GLN A 132 10.37 -13.53 -13.27
N TYR A 133 10.60 -14.14 -14.43
CA TYR A 133 9.58 -14.84 -15.23
C TYR A 133 9.70 -16.36 -15.16
N ILE A 134 10.84 -16.84 -14.66
CA ILE A 134 11.22 -18.26 -14.59
C ILE A 134 11.41 -18.74 -13.14
N GLY A 135 11.42 -17.82 -12.15
CA GLY A 135 11.70 -18.12 -10.75
C GLY A 135 10.66 -18.99 -10.05
N LYS A 136 11.02 -19.48 -8.85
CA LYS A 136 10.13 -20.29 -7.99
C LYS A 136 8.76 -19.61 -7.83
N PRO A 137 7.65 -20.35 -8.00
CA PRO A 137 6.32 -19.80 -7.74
C PRO A 137 6.22 -19.25 -6.32
N THR A 138 5.69 -18.04 -6.17
CA THR A 138 5.44 -17.40 -4.87
C THR A 138 4.17 -17.96 -4.24
N THR A 139 4.13 -19.27 -4.03
CA THR A 139 2.98 -19.95 -3.42
C THR A 139 3.10 -20.04 -1.92
N ILE A 140 1.96 -20.05 -1.25
CA ILE A 140 1.86 -20.39 0.17
C ILE A 140 2.19 -21.88 0.32
N ALA A 141 3.30 -22.18 0.98
CA ALA A 141 3.89 -23.50 1.13
C ALA A 141 3.34 -24.29 2.33
N GLY A 142 2.94 -23.58 3.39
CA GLY A 142 2.46 -24.19 4.62
C GLY A 142 2.03 -23.14 5.64
N VAL A 143 2.07 -23.52 6.92
CA VAL A 143 1.60 -22.71 8.04
C VAL A 143 2.76 -22.40 8.99
N TYR A 144 2.84 -21.16 9.45
CA TYR A 144 3.71 -20.73 10.53
C TYR A 144 2.90 -20.63 11.83
N VAL A 145 3.20 -21.48 12.81
CA VAL A 145 2.47 -21.51 14.08
C VAL A 145 3.12 -20.53 15.06
N GLU A 146 2.44 -19.40 15.32
CA GLU A 146 3.00 -18.25 16.04
C GLU A 146 3.43 -18.56 17.49
N SER A 147 2.76 -19.50 18.15
CA SER A 147 3.05 -19.90 19.54
C SER A 147 4.32 -20.74 19.66
N SER A 148 4.60 -21.59 18.67
CA SER A 148 5.77 -22.46 18.65
C SER A 148 6.92 -21.92 17.81
N LYS A 149 6.65 -20.88 17.01
CA LYS A 149 7.57 -20.30 16.02
C LYS A 149 8.10 -21.29 14.99
N LYS A 150 7.33 -22.34 14.69
CA LYS A 150 7.69 -23.41 13.75
C LYS A 150 6.84 -23.36 12.50
N LYS A 151 7.43 -23.78 11.38
CA LYS A 151 6.71 -24.07 10.13
C LYS A 151 6.21 -25.52 10.12
N ILE A 152 5.01 -25.74 9.62
CA ILE A 152 4.40 -27.06 9.43
C ILE A 152 3.70 -27.13 8.07
N SER A 153 3.65 -28.32 7.47
CA SER A 153 3.01 -28.51 6.16
C SER A 153 1.48 -28.41 6.28
N PHE A 154 0.76 -28.21 5.18
CA PHE A 154 -0.71 -28.18 5.22
C PHE A 154 -1.32 -29.52 5.67
N LEU A 155 -0.71 -30.64 5.30
CA LEU A 155 -1.19 -31.96 5.71
C LEU A 155 -0.95 -32.18 7.21
N GLU A 156 0.25 -31.86 7.69
CA GLU A 156 0.57 -31.92 9.13
C GLU A 156 -0.33 -30.98 9.94
N ALA A 157 -0.61 -29.78 9.42
CA ALA A 157 -1.53 -28.84 10.04
C ALA A 157 -2.95 -29.41 10.12
N ALA A 158 -3.41 -30.12 9.09
CA ALA A 158 -4.71 -30.77 9.10
C ALA A 158 -4.78 -31.97 10.05
N GLU A 159 -3.71 -32.76 10.15
CA GLU A 159 -3.61 -33.87 11.11
C GLU A 159 -3.64 -33.39 12.56
N LYS A 160 -2.94 -32.28 12.85
CA LYS A 160 -2.91 -31.65 14.17
C LYS A 160 -4.17 -30.83 14.48
N GLY A 161 -5.11 -30.72 13.55
CA GLY A 161 -6.38 -30.03 13.74
C GLY A 161 -6.30 -28.50 13.68
N PHE A 162 -5.21 -27.92 13.16
CA PHE A 162 -5.12 -26.48 12.94
C PHE A 162 -6.04 -26.01 11.82
N LEU A 163 -6.29 -26.85 10.81
CA LEU A 163 -7.19 -26.54 9.69
C LEU A 163 -7.89 -27.81 9.15
N ALA A 164 -9.01 -27.63 8.46
CA ALA A 164 -9.73 -28.76 7.88
C ALA A 164 -8.95 -29.38 6.70
N LYS A 165 -9.01 -30.71 6.54
CA LYS A 165 -8.37 -31.42 5.40
C LYS A 165 -8.77 -30.86 4.03
N THR A 166 -9.99 -30.34 3.90
CA THR A 166 -10.47 -29.67 2.68
C THR A 166 -9.70 -28.38 2.39
N TYR A 167 -9.32 -27.61 3.41
CA TYR A 167 -8.55 -26.38 3.25
C TYR A 167 -7.11 -26.71 2.86
N ALA A 168 -6.50 -27.74 3.50
CA ALA A 168 -5.17 -28.22 3.12
C ALA A 168 -5.10 -28.57 1.62
N LEU A 169 -6.11 -29.27 1.13
CA LEU A 169 -6.21 -29.64 -0.28
C LEU A 169 -6.31 -28.41 -1.19
N GLU A 170 -7.08 -27.37 -0.82
CA GLU A 170 -7.18 -26.14 -1.63
C GLU A 170 -5.80 -25.52 -1.89
N PHE A 171 -4.93 -25.45 -0.87
CA PHE A 171 -3.58 -24.88 -1.04
C PHE A 171 -2.64 -25.80 -1.82
N LEU A 172 -2.75 -27.13 -1.65
CA LEU A 172 -1.96 -28.08 -2.44
C LEU A 172 -2.37 -28.05 -3.92
N GLU A 173 -3.67 -27.91 -4.23
CA GLU A 173 -4.16 -27.71 -5.59
C GLU A 173 -3.62 -26.39 -6.18
N ALA A 174 -3.54 -25.32 -5.39
CA ALA A 174 -2.95 -24.05 -5.82
C ALA A 174 -1.45 -24.17 -6.13
N GLN A 175 -0.68 -24.90 -5.32
CA GLN A 175 0.73 -25.21 -5.61
C GLN A 175 0.88 -26.03 -6.89
N ALA A 176 0.11 -27.11 -7.04
CA ALA A 176 0.13 -27.94 -8.25
C ALA A 176 -0.25 -27.13 -9.51
N ALA A 177 -1.24 -26.25 -9.40
CA ALA A 177 -1.71 -25.42 -10.51
C ALA A 177 -0.76 -24.28 -10.91
N THR A 178 0.28 -24.03 -10.11
CA THR A 178 1.30 -23.00 -10.37
C THR A 178 2.68 -23.58 -10.72
N GLY A 179 2.83 -24.91 -10.68
CA GLY A 179 3.97 -25.60 -11.30
C GLY A 179 4.48 -26.80 -10.52
N SER A 180 4.37 -26.78 -9.19
CA SER A 180 5.07 -27.74 -8.34
C SER A 180 4.56 -27.70 -6.91
N LEU A 181 4.62 -28.85 -6.24
CA LEU A 181 4.43 -28.94 -4.81
C LEU A 181 5.73 -28.59 -4.09
N THR A 182 5.62 -27.90 -2.96
CA THR A 182 6.77 -27.50 -2.15
C THR A 182 6.97 -28.49 -1.01
N ASP A 183 8.15 -29.09 -0.95
CA ASP A 183 8.62 -29.78 0.25
C ASP A 183 9.03 -28.73 1.29
N LEU A 184 8.26 -28.61 2.36
CA LEU A 184 8.49 -27.60 3.39
C LEU A 184 9.77 -27.84 4.19
N ALA A 185 10.22 -29.10 4.30
CA ALA A 185 11.42 -29.46 5.05
C ALA A 185 12.69 -29.01 4.31
N THR A 186 12.72 -29.16 2.99
CA THR A 186 13.89 -28.88 2.16
C THR A 186 13.80 -27.56 1.37
N GLY A 187 12.62 -26.97 1.25
CA GLY A 187 12.36 -25.81 0.38
C GLY A 187 12.45 -26.13 -1.13
N GLN A 188 12.56 -27.42 -1.48
CA GLN A 188 12.60 -27.87 -2.87
C GLN A 188 11.20 -28.04 -3.45
N THR A 189 11.09 -27.82 -4.74
CA THR A 189 9.86 -28.00 -5.50
C THR A 189 9.90 -29.31 -6.27
N CYS A 190 8.79 -30.05 -6.31
CA CYS A 190 8.69 -31.34 -6.99
C CYS A 190 7.37 -31.48 -7.75
N SER A 191 7.33 -32.40 -8.73
CA SER A 191 6.08 -32.76 -9.42
C SER A 191 5.14 -33.54 -8.50
N VAL A 192 3.85 -33.66 -8.86
CA VAL A 192 2.90 -34.45 -8.07
C VAL A 192 3.35 -35.92 -7.96
N ALA A 193 3.94 -36.47 -9.03
CA ALA A 193 4.48 -37.82 -9.02
C ALA A 193 5.67 -37.98 -8.05
N GLU A 194 6.64 -37.06 -8.11
CA GLU A 194 7.80 -37.05 -7.20
C GLU A 194 7.38 -36.83 -5.74
N ALA A 195 6.39 -35.97 -5.49
CA ALA A 195 5.88 -35.72 -4.15
C ALA A 195 5.28 -36.97 -3.52
N LEU A 196 4.61 -37.80 -4.33
CA LEU A 196 4.06 -39.08 -3.89
C LEU A 196 5.17 -40.09 -3.57
N GLU A 197 6.19 -40.19 -4.42
CA GLU A 197 7.34 -41.07 -4.22
C GLU A 197 8.14 -40.70 -2.95
N ARG A 198 8.26 -39.40 -2.66
CA ARG A 198 8.93 -38.87 -1.46
C ARG A 198 8.06 -38.92 -0.21
N GLY A 199 6.79 -39.31 -0.31
CA GLY A 199 5.86 -39.33 0.82
C GLY A 199 5.42 -37.95 1.32
N ILE A 200 5.58 -36.91 0.51
CA ILE A 200 5.11 -35.54 0.82
C ILE A 200 3.58 -35.47 0.75
N ILE A 201 2.97 -36.26 -0.13
CA ILE A 201 1.52 -36.38 -0.29
C ILE A 201 1.05 -37.83 -0.18
N GLU A 202 -0.20 -38.02 0.24
CA GLU A 202 -0.84 -39.34 0.31
C GLU A 202 -1.37 -39.79 -1.06
N THR A 203 -1.47 -41.11 -1.27
CA THR A 203 -2.01 -41.72 -2.49
C THR A 203 -3.43 -41.25 -2.82
N GLY A 204 -4.26 -41.00 -1.79
CA GLY A 204 -5.64 -40.52 -1.96
C GLY A 204 -5.77 -39.11 -2.53
N LEU A 205 -4.68 -38.32 -2.55
CA LEU A 205 -4.67 -36.96 -3.10
C LEU A 205 -4.16 -36.91 -4.56
N LYS A 206 -3.54 -37.99 -5.04
CA LYS A 206 -2.87 -38.05 -6.34
C LYS A 206 -3.76 -37.54 -7.48
N ASP A 207 -4.95 -38.13 -7.64
CA ASP A 207 -5.82 -37.82 -8.78
C ASP A 207 -6.27 -36.35 -8.80
N LYS A 208 -6.56 -35.78 -7.63
CA LYS A 208 -6.97 -34.38 -7.50
C LYS A 208 -5.82 -33.42 -7.82
N LEU A 209 -4.63 -33.72 -7.32
CA LEU A 209 -3.45 -32.89 -7.55
C LEU A 209 -2.94 -33.01 -8.99
N THR A 210 -2.99 -34.19 -9.59
CA THR A 210 -2.68 -34.38 -11.02
C THR A 210 -3.69 -33.63 -11.90
N GLU A 211 -4.97 -33.57 -11.51
CA GLU A 211 -5.96 -32.74 -12.22
C GLU A 211 -5.64 -31.24 -12.13
N ALA A 212 -5.14 -30.76 -10.98
CA ALA A 212 -4.69 -29.38 -10.83
C ALA A 212 -3.39 -29.09 -11.61
N GLU A 213 -2.46 -30.05 -11.66
CA GLU A 213 -1.17 -29.96 -12.39
C GLU A 213 -1.35 -29.76 -13.91
N LYS A 214 -2.51 -30.15 -14.46
CA LYS A 214 -2.90 -29.83 -15.85
C LYS A 214 -2.95 -28.33 -16.14
N ALA A 215 -3.09 -27.47 -15.13
CA ALA A 215 -3.00 -26.02 -15.34
C ALA A 215 -1.62 -25.56 -15.85
N VAL A 216 -0.58 -26.36 -15.59
CA VAL A 216 0.81 -26.13 -16.00
C VAL A 216 1.16 -27.04 -17.18
N GLN A 217 0.82 -28.32 -17.07
CA GLN A 217 1.07 -29.29 -18.13
C GLN A 217 0.17 -29.09 -19.36
N GLY A 218 -0.92 -28.34 -19.22
CA GLY A 218 -1.89 -28.01 -20.26
C GLY A 218 -2.97 -29.07 -20.48
N TYR A 219 -4.14 -28.62 -20.89
CA TYR A 219 -5.29 -29.47 -21.16
C TYR A 219 -5.23 -29.97 -22.60
N ILE A 220 -5.07 -31.28 -22.78
CA ILE A 220 -4.97 -31.87 -24.12
C ILE A 220 -6.36 -32.00 -24.71
N HIS A 221 -6.62 -31.28 -25.80
CA HIS A 221 -7.87 -31.37 -26.56
C HIS A 221 -7.60 -31.21 -28.06
N ALA A 222 -8.17 -32.12 -28.87
CA ALA A 222 -7.96 -32.16 -30.32
C ALA A 222 -6.47 -32.10 -30.75
N GLY A 223 -5.59 -32.79 -30.01
CA GLY A 223 -4.15 -32.81 -30.26
C GLY A 223 -3.39 -31.53 -29.90
N LYS A 224 -4.07 -30.51 -29.37
CA LYS A 224 -3.48 -29.26 -28.89
C LYS A 224 -3.40 -29.27 -27.37
N LYS A 225 -2.36 -28.64 -26.84
CA LYS A 225 -2.18 -28.40 -25.41
C LYS A 225 -2.73 -27.00 -25.10
N LEU A 226 -3.86 -26.92 -24.39
CA LEU A 226 -4.54 -25.66 -24.10
C LEU A 226 -4.13 -25.09 -22.74
N SER A 227 -4.06 -23.76 -22.64
CA SER A 227 -3.94 -23.04 -21.36
C SER A 227 -5.22 -23.15 -20.53
N VAL A 228 -5.17 -22.74 -19.25
CA VAL A 228 -6.35 -22.73 -18.36
C VAL A 228 -7.50 -21.91 -18.96
N PHE A 229 -7.21 -20.71 -19.46
CA PHE A 229 -8.22 -19.83 -20.07
C PHE A 229 -8.82 -20.47 -21.33
N GLN A 230 -7.98 -21.05 -22.20
CA GLN A 230 -8.46 -21.72 -23.41
C GLN A 230 -9.30 -22.95 -23.10
N ALA A 231 -8.89 -23.77 -22.13
CA ALA A 231 -9.64 -24.94 -21.70
C ALA A 231 -11.00 -24.56 -21.09
N MET A 232 -11.06 -23.41 -20.42
CA MET A 232 -12.29 -22.84 -19.88
C MET A 232 -13.25 -22.39 -20.99
N GLU A 233 -12.75 -21.73 -22.03
CA GLU A 233 -13.56 -21.29 -23.17
C GLU A 233 -14.05 -22.45 -24.05
N GLU A 234 -13.23 -23.49 -24.20
CA GLU A 234 -13.63 -24.75 -24.86
C GLU A 234 -14.50 -25.66 -23.97
N ARG A 235 -14.89 -25.19 -22.77
CA ARG A 235 -15.73 -25.91 -21.79
C ARG A 235 -15.18 -27.27 -21.34
N ILE A 236 -13.86 -27.48 -21.49
CA ILE A 236 -13.14 -28.63 -20.95
C ILE A 236 -12.96 -28.46 -19.44
N LEU A 237 -12.74 -27.21 -19.02
CA LEU A 237 -12.62 -26.81 -17.63
C LEU A 237 -13.84 -25.96 -17.25
N ASP A 238 -14.50 -26.30 -16.14
CA ASP A 238 -15.57 -25.49 -15.59
C ASP A 238 -15.10 -24.05 -15.30
N ARG A 239 -15.97 -23.07 -15.58
CA ARG A 239 -15.64 -21.64 -15.43
C ARG A 239 -15.27 -21.24 -14.01
N TYR A 240 -15.93 -21.80 -12.99
CA TYR A 240 -15.59 -21.49 -11.61
C TYR A 240 -14.20 -22.04 -11.25
N LYS A 241 -13.91 -23.31 -11.60
CA LYS A 241 -12.58 -23.91 -11.39
C LYS A 241 -11.49 -23.19 -12.19
N GLY A 242 -11.77 -22.85 -13.44
CA GLY A 242 -10.87 -22.09 -14.32
C GLY A 242 -10.51 -20.72 -13.76
N LYS A 243 -11.51 -19.92 -13.37
CA LYS A 243 -11.27 -18.62 -12.72
C LYS A 243 -10.47 -18.74 -11.42
N LYS A 244 -10.76 -19.74 -10.58
CA LYS A 244 -9.99 -20.00 -9.35
C LYS A 244 -8.50 -20.24 -9.67
N ILE A 245 -8.20 -21.06 -10.66
CA ILE A 245 -6.81 -21.33 -11.08
C ILE A 245 -6.15 -20.08 -11.67
N LEU A 246 -6.86 -19.33 -12.53
CA LEU A 246 -6.35 -18.09 -13.10
C LEU A 246 -6.04 -17.05 -12.01
N GLU A 247 -6.89 -16.91 -11.00
CA GLU A 247 -6.65 -15.99 -9.87
C GLU A 247 -5.39 -16.35 -9.09
N VAL A 248 -5.16 -17.63 -8.82
CA VAL A 248 -3.91 -18.11 -8.20
C VAL A 248 -2.71 -17.81 -9.10
N GLN A 249 -2.82 -18.08 -10.40
CA GLN A 249 -1.72 -17.87 -11.33
C GLN A 249 -1.34 -16.38 -11.44
N VAL A 250 -2.34 -15.51 -11.58
CA VAL A 250 -2.13 -14.05 -11.59
C VAL A 250 -1.48 -13.59 -10.29
N SER A 251 -1.98 -14.05 -9.14
CA SER A 251 -1.45 -13.66 -7.82
C SER A 251 -0.02 -14.11 -7.57
N THR A 252 0.44 -15.17 -8.26
CA THR A 252 1.79 -15.75 -8.11
C THR A 252 2.72 -15.42 -9.28
N GLY A 253 2.45 -14.33 -10.00
CA GLY A 253 3.36 -13.74 -10.98
C GLY A 253 2.90 -13.80 -12.45
N GLY A 254 1.72 -14.34 -12.76
CA GLY A 254 1.17 -14.35 -14.11
C GLY A 254 0.70 -15.72 -14.61
N LEU A 255 0.17 -15.77 -15.82
CA LEU A 255 -0.39 -16.98 -16.42
C LEU A 255 0.70 -17.89 -16.96
N ILE A 256 0.49 -19.20 -16.83
CA ILE A 256 1.45 -20.19 -17.31
C ILE A 256 1.07 -20.62 -18.72
N LYS A 257 2.05 -20.53 -19.64
CA LYS A 257 1.89 -21.04 -21.00
C LYS A 257 2.34 -22.50 -21.08
N PRO A 258 1.44 -23.48 -21.28
CA PRO A 258 1.78 -24.89 -21.11
C PRO A 258 2.78 -25.48 -22.13
N GLU A 259 2.93 -24.87 -23.30
CA GLU A 259 3.90 -25.31 -24.32
C GLU A 259 5.33 -24.91 -23.97
N THR A 260 5.50 -23.76 -23.31
CA THR A 260 6.80 -23.18 -23.00
C THR A 260 7.16 -23.26 -21.52
N GLY A 261 6.19 -23.50 -20.63
CA GLY A 261 6.36 -23.39 -19.17
C GLY A 261 6.55 -21.97 -18.66
N VAL A 262 6.80 -21.00 -19.55
CA VAL A 262 7.00 -19.57 -19.23
C VAL A 262 5.77 -18.97 -18.56
N ARG A 263 6.03 -18.17 -17.54
CA ARG A 263 5.03 -17.34 -16.87
C ARG A 263 4.93 -15.96 -17.52
N VAL A 264 3.72 -15.57 -17.89
CA VAL A 264 3.43 -14.32 -18.59
C VAL A 264 2.60 -13.42 -17.67
N PRO A 265 3.09 -12.21 -17.31
CA PRO A 265 2.32 -11.23 -16.54
C PRO A 265 0.94 -10.96 -17.12
N ALA A 266 -0.04 -10.68 -16.26
CA ALA A 266 -1.46 -10.60 -16.67
C ALA A 266 -1.74 -9.53 -17.72
N ASN A 267 -1.09 -8.36 -17.63
CA ASN A 267 -1.18 -7.29 -18.62
C ASN A 267 -0.68 -7.73 -20.01
N ILE A 268 0.50 -8.36 -20.07
CA ILE A 268 1.08 -8.90 -21.30
C ILE A 268 0.22 -10.06 -21.84
N ALA A 269 -0.30 -10.91 -20.96
CA ALA A 269 -1.16 -12.01 -21.34
C ALA A 269 -2.45 -11.52 -22.03
N VAL A 270 -3.01 -10.39 -21.60
CA VAL A 270 -4.15 -9.74 -22.27
C VAL A 270 -3.77 -9.23 -23.66
N ASP A 271 -2.64 -8.54 -23.80
CA ASP A 271 -2.16 -8.03 -25.09
C ASP A 271 -1.91 -9.14 -26.11
N HIS A 272 -1.52 -10.33 -25.65
CA HIS A 272 -1.27 -11.50 -26.49
C HIS A 272 -2.46 -12.47 -26.61
N GLY A 273 -3.63 -12.13 -26.06
CA GLY A 273 -4.84 -12.96 -26.15
C GLY A 273 -4.76 -14.29 -25.41
N LEU A 274 -3.86 -14.42 -24.42
CA LEU A 274 -3.79 -15.57 -23.52
C LEU A 274 -4.86 -15.52 -22.41
N LEU A 275 -5.42 -14.32 -22.20
CA LEU A 275 -6.53 -13.99 -21.32
C LEU A 275 -7.25 -12.78 -21.92
N ASP A 276 -8.56 -12.64 -21.72
CA ASP A 276 -9.26 -11.42 -22.09
C ASP A 276 -9.37 -10.43 -20.91
N LYS A 277 -9.59 -9.16 -21.25
CA LYS A 277 -9.67 -8.08 -20.26
C LYS A 277 -10.89 -8.25 -19.33
N GLU A 278 -12.00 -8.77 -19.85
CA GLU A 278 -13.24 -8.98 -19.10
C GLU A 278 -13.06 -10.05 -18.02
N THR A 279 -12.43 -11.18 -18.36
CA THR A 279 -12.14 -12.25 -17.41
C THR A 279 -11.20 -11.75 -16.34
N LEU A 280 -10.11 -11.06 -16.70
CA LEU A 280 -9.16 -10.47 -15.74
C LEU A 280 -9.86 -9.55 -14.73
N GLN A 281 -10.75 -8.66 -15.20
CA GLN A 281 -11.54 -7.78 -14.33
C GLN A 281 -12.52 -8.57 -13.45
N SER A 282 -13.10 -9.64 -13.98
CA SER A 282 -14.08 -10.47 -13.26
C SER A 282 -13.47 -11.40 -12.22
N LEU A 283 -12.15 -11.63 -12.20
CA LEU A 283 -11.50 -12.57 -11.27
C LEU A 283 -11.75 -12.20 -9.80
N TYR A 284 -11.89 -10.90 -9.53
CA TYR A 284 -12.07 -10.34 -8.17
C TYR A 284 -13.47 -9.75 -7.95
N ASP A 285 -14.42 -10.01 -8.86
CA ASP A 285 -15.81 -9.64 -8.68
C ASP A 285 -16.53 -10.70 -7.82
N PRO A 286 -17.00 -10.37 -6.61
CA PRO A 286 -17.61 -11.35 -5.70
C PRO A 286 -18.89 -11.98 -6.24
N VAL A 287 -19.54 -11.38 -7.24
CA VAL A 287 -20.75 -11.94 -7.86
C VAL A 287 -20.40 -12.99 -8.91
N SER A 288 -19.46 -12.68 -9.81
CA SER A 288 -19.08 -13.57 -10.92
C SER A 288 -17.91 -14.52 -10.62
N SER A 289 -17.20 -14.30 -9.52
CA SER A 289 -16.04 -15.08 -9.07
C SER A 289 -16.03 -15.10 -7.53
N PRO A 290 -16.82 -15.99 -6.89
CA PRO A 290 -16.84 -16.05 -5.45
C PRO A 290 -15.49 -16.54 -4.91
N ARG A 291 -15.11 -16.00 -3.75
CA ARG A 291 -13.89 -16.33 -3.01
C ARG A 291 -13.71 -17.85 -2.88
N GLY A 292 -12.59 -18.35 -3.42
CA GLY A 292 -12.37 -19.78 -3.66
C GLY A 292 -11.53 -20.52 -2.62
N PHE A 293 -11.01 -19.82 -1.61
CA PHE A 293 -10.13 -20.36 -0.56
C PHE A 293 -10.67 -20.05 0.83
N HIS A 294 -10.35 -20.90 1.80
CA HIS A 294 -10.62 -20.62 3.21
C HIS A 294 -9.36 -20.09 3.90
N ASN A 295 -9.52 -19.03 4.69
CA ASN A 295 -8.48 -18.53 5.58
C ASN A 295 -8.17 -19.59 6.66
N PRO A 296 -6.92 -20.10 6.78
CA PRO A 296 -6.58 -21.14 7.75
C PRO A 296 -6.85 -20.79 9.21
N ASP A 297 -6.78 -19.52 9.59
CA ASP A 297 -6.97 -19.05 10.96
C ASP A 297 -8.45 -18.78 11.28
N THR A 298 -9.17 -18.08 10.38
CA THR A 298 -10.56 -17.65 10.63
C THR A 298 -11.64 -18.53 10.02
N GLY A 299 -11.27 -19.41 9.08
CA GLY A 299 -12.20 -20.22 8.28
C GLY A 299 -13.06 -19.42 7.28
N GLN A 300 -12.92 -18.09 7.21
CA GLN A 300 -13.67 -17.25 6.29
C GLN A 300 -13.16 -17.40 4.84
N LYS A 301 -14.06 -17.27 3.87
CA LYS A 301 -13.67 -17.32 2.46
C LYS A 301 -12.85 -16.08 2.06
N ALA A 302 -11.81 -16.29 1.26
CA ALA A 302 -10.89 -15.27 0.77
C ALA A 302 -10.45 -15.55 -0.69
N TYR A 303 -9.95 -14.51 -1.35
CA TYR A 303 -9.16 -14.67 -2.58
C TYR A 303 -7.74 -15.10 -2.24
N TYR A 304 -7.05 -15.81 -3.14
CA TYR A 304 -5.67 -16.25 -2.88
C TYR A 304 -4.73 -15.06 -2.67
N SER A 305 -4.87 -14.01 -3.49
CA SER A 305 -4.13 -12.74 -3.32
C SER A 305 -4.31 -12.09 -1.94
N GLU A 306 -5.49 -12.19 -1.32
CA GLU A 306 -5.72 -11.67 0.04
C GLU A 306 -4.95 -12.48 1.07
N LEU A 307 -4.95 -13.80 0.95
CA LEU A 307 -4.20 -14.69 1.84
C LEU A 307 -2.69 -14.49 1.68
N LEU A 308 -2.19 -14.38 0.44
CA LEU A 308 -0.78 -14.16 0.17
C LEU A 308 -0.27 -12.86 0.80
N LYS A 309 -1.07 -11.79 0.76
CA LYS A 309 -0.77 -10.52 1.45
C LYS A 309 -0.71 -10.64 2.96
N THR A 310 -1.17 -11.73 3.57
CA THR A 310 -1.07 -11.97 5.02
C THR A 310 0.05 -12.94 5.38
N CYS A 311 0.72 -13.54 4.40
CA CYS A 311 1.78 -14.52 4.63
C CYS A 311 3.09 -13.90 5.10
N LEU A 312 3.89 -14.75 5.75
CA LEU A 312 5.27 -14.51 6.17
C LEU A 312 6.22 -15.18 5.18
N TYR A 313 7.32 -14.53 4.83
CA TYR A 313 8.40 -15.13 4.03
C TYR A 313 9.42 -15.80 4.96
N ASP A 314 9.56 -17.12 4.86
CA ASP A 314 10.55 -17.90 5.61
C ASP A 314 11.87 -17.94 4.84
N ILE A 315 12.92 -17.35 5.41
CA ILE A 315 14.24 -17.31 4.77
C ILE A 315 14.91 -18.68 4.70
N ASP A 316 14.62 -19.57 5.66
CA ASP A 316 15.22 -20.91 5.72
C ASP A 316 14.74 -21.80 4.56
N GLY A 317 13.44 -21.75 4.25
CA GLY A 317 12.84 -22.49 3.14
C GLY A 317 12.75 -21.70 1.83
N CYS A 318 12.92 -20.37 1.86
CA CYS A 318 12.61 -19.45 0.77
C CYS A 318 11.16 -19.60 0.27
N VAL A 319 10.20 -19.61 1.20
CA VAL A 319 8.77 -19.91 0.94
C VAL A 319 7.84 -18.99 1.71
N PHE A 320 6.61 -18.85 1.24
CA PHE A 320 5.55 -18.17 1.99
C PHE A 320 4.84 -19.11 2.94
N LEU A 321 4.63 -18.67 4.17
CA LEU A 321 3.89 -19.39 5.21
C LEU A 321 2.71 -18.55 5.67
N PHE A 322 1.55 -19.19 5.82
CA PHE A 322 0.39 -18.55 6.41
C PHE A 322 0.56 -18.47 7.94
N PRO A 323 0.51 -17.29 8.58
CA PRO A 323 0.58 -17.19 10.04
C PRO A 323 -0.70 -17.74 10.67
N PHE A 324 -0.55 -18.57 11.71
CA PHE A 324 -1.66 -19.12 12.48
C PHE A 324 -1.43 -18.90 13.98
N GLY A 325 -2.35 -18.21 14.64
CA GLY A 325 -2.26 -17.92 16.07
C GLY A 325 -2.91 -16.60 16.49
N GLU A 326 -2.96 -16.40 17.80
CA GLU A 326 -3.63 -15.26 18.44
C GLU A 326 -2.80 -13.97 18.45
N ARG A 327 -1.51 -14.01 18.06
CA ARG A 327 -0.65 -12.82 18.06
C ARG A 327 -0.91 -11.93 16.85
N HIS A 328 -1.45 -12.51 15.78
CA HIS A 328 -1.76 -11.83 14.52
C HIS A 328 -0.58 -10.97 14.03
N LEU A 329 0.59 -11.60 13.87
CA LEU A 329 1.88 -10.93 13.66
C LEU A 329 1.93 -9.99 12.46
N THR A 330 1.10 -10.26 11.47
CA THR A 330 1.04 -9.53 10.22
C THR A 330 0.05 -8.37 10.26
N ASN A 331 -0.73 -8.23 11.34
CA ASN A 331 -1.64 -7.10 11.50
C ASN A 331 -0.87 -5.81 11.71
N SER A 332 -1.29 -4.77 10.99
CA SER A 332 -0.78 -3.42 11.22
C SER A 332 -1.49 -2.80 12.42
N SER A 333 -0.73 -2.08 13.24
CA SER A 333 -1.23 -1.33 14.39
C SER A 333 -0.74 0.11 14.29
N PRO A 334 -1.52 1.11 14.75
CA PRO A 334 -1.00 2.47 14.86
C PRO A 334 0.21 2.53 15.81
N MET A 335 0.37 1.59 16.74
CA MET A 335 1.51 1.56 17.69
C MET A 335 2.78 0.96 17.12
N SER A 336 2.69 0.20 16.03
CA SER A 336 3.84 -0.53 15.48
C SER A 336 4.13 -0.06 14.06
N SER A 337 5.34 0.44 13.84
CA SER A 337 5.87 0.71 12.52
C SER A 337 6.28 -0.56 11.79
N HIS A 338 6.55 -1.64 12.53
CA HIS A 338 7.04 -2.90 12.01
C HIS A 338 5.90 -3.90 11.97
N ARG A 339 5.54 -4.31 10.76
CA ARG A 339 4.78 -5.52 10.51
C ARG A 339 5.78 -6.66 10.34
N VAL A 340 5.57 -7.77 11.03
CA VAL A 340 6.39 -8.97 10.79
C VAL A 340 5.95 -9.53 9.45
N SER A 341 6.91 -9.69 8.54
CA SER A 341 6.66 -10.23 7.21
C SER A 341 7.73 -11.20 6.77
N VAL A 342 8.87 -11.23 7.48
CA VAL A 342 9.95 -12.17 7.23
C VAL A 342 10.25 -12.91 8.54
N VAL A 343 10.46 -14.22 8.44
CA VAL A 343 10.78 -15.08 9.58
C VAL A 343 11.93 -16.01 9.26
N SER A 344 12.59 -16.50 10.31
CA SER A 344 13.43 -17.69 10.25
C SER A 344 12.82 -18.74 11.16
N SER A 345 12.25 -19.78 10.57
CA SER A 345 11.69 -20.92 11.27
C SER A 345 12.73 -21.78 11.99
N SER A 346 14.02 -21.71 11.61
CA SER A 346 15.09 -22.47 12.24
C SER A 346 15.49 -21.90 13.61
N CYS A 347 15.52 -20.57 13.76
CA CYS A 347 15.92 -19.90 14.99
C CYS A 347 14.82 -19.03 15.63
N GLY A 348 13.61 -19.02 15.06
CA GLY A 348 12.45 -18.29 15.58
C GLY A 348 12.58 -16.77 15.49
N MET A 349 13.40 -16.25 14.58
CA MET A 349 13.49 -14.82 14.30
C MET A 349 12.24 -14.35 13.55
N GLU A 350 11.76 -13.16 13.91
CA GLU A 350 10.63 -12.47 13.31
C GLU A 350 11.09 -11.04 13.03
N MET A 351 10.94 -10.59 11.79
CA MET A 351 11.50 -9.32 11.33
C MET A 351 10.60 -8.69 10.27
N SER A 352 10.72 -7.38 10.13
CA SER A 352 10.20 -6.65 8.98
C SER A 352 11.03 -6.93 7.72
N VAL A 353 10.48 -6.60 6.56
CA VAL A 353 11.16 -6.72 5.26
C VAL A 353 12.47 -5.93 5.24
N TYR A 354 12.46 -4.72 5.80
CA TYR A 354 13.64 -3.86 5.84
C TYR A 354 14.72 -4.37 6.80
N GLU A 355 14.34 -4.86 8.00
CA GLU A 355 15.30 -5.47 8.93
C GLU A 355 15.96 -6.70 8.32
N ALA A 356 15.19 -7.53 7.61
CA ALA A 356 15.72 -8.68 6.89
C ALA A 356 16.74 -8.27 5.82
N PHE A 357 16.44 -7.23 5.04
CA PHE A 357 17.33 -6.72 4.01
C PHE A 357 18.61 -6.11 4.59
N LYS A 358 18.46 -5.25 5.60
CA LYS A 358 19.59 -4.62 6.31
C LYS A 358 20.48 -5.66 7.00
N GLY A 359 19.88 -6.72 7.54
CA GLY A 359 20.56 -7.87 8.13
C GLY A 359 21.19 -8.82 7.09
N LYS A 360 21.03 -8.55 5.79
CA LYS A 360 21.49 -9.40 4.67
C LYS A 360 20.89 -10.82 4.71
N HIS A 361 19.71 -10.98 5.30
CA HIS A 361 18.96 -12.23 5.30
C HIS A 361 18.19 -12.45 4.00
N ILE A 362 17.86 -11.36 3.30
CA ILE A 362 17.25 -11.37 1.98
C ILE A 362 18.03 -10.46 1.03
N ASP A 363 18.00 -10.79 -0.26
CA ASP A 363 18.60 -9.95 -1.30
C ASP A 363 17.72 -8.73 -1.64
N LYS A 364 18.29 -7.76 -2.37
CA LYS A 364 17.57 -6.53 -2.78
C LYS A 364 16.31 -6.86 -3.58
N ARG A 365 16.33 -7.93 -4.38
CA ARG A 365 15.20 -8.33 -5.21
C ARG A 365 14.02 -8.79 -4.36
N THR A 366 14.26 -9.69 -3.41
CA THR A 366 13.25 -10.20 -2.48
C THR A 366 12.72 -9.07 -1.61
N TYR A 367 13.60 -8.19 -1.15
CA TYR A 367 13.21 -6.96 -0.44
C TYR A 367 12.22 -6.12 -1.24
N LEU A 368 12.54 -5.75 -2.49
CA LEU A 368 11.65 -4.94 -3.34
C LEU A 368 10.31 -5.64 -3.60
N PHE A 369 10.34 -6.95 -3.87
CA PHE A 369 9.14 -7.74 -4.10
C PHE A 369 8.21 -7.71 -2.88
N LEU A 370 8.74 -7.98 -1.69
CA LEU A 370 7.96 -7.97 -0.45
C LEU A 370 7.44 -6.57 -0.11
N SER A 371 8.28 -5.53 -0.24
CA SER A 371 7.90 -4.14 0.03
C SER A 371 6.76 -3.65 -0.86
N GLN A 372 6.73 -4.06 -2.13
CA GLN A 372 5.65 -3.76 -3.08
C GLN A 372 4.33 -4.45 -2.72
N GLN A 373 4.38 -5.64 -2.11
CA GLN A 373 3.16 -6.33 -1.65
C GLN A 373 2.55 -5.64 -0.41
N GLU A 374 3.38 -4.99 0.41
CA GLU A 374 2.94 -4.36 1.67
C GLU A 374 2.42 -2.95 1.50
N SER A 375 3.05 -2.18 0.61
CA SER A 375 2.84 -0.74 0.47
C SER A 375 2.89 -0.29 -0.98
N ASN A 376 2.17 0.79 -1.28
CA ASN A 376 2.18 1.37 -2.61
C ASN A 376 2.56 2.85 -2.51
N TRP A 377 3.86 3.09 -2.53
CA TRP A 377 4.42 4.43 -2.47
C TRP A 377 4.34 5.11 -3.84
N VAL A 378 3.86 6.35 -3.82
CA VAL A 378 3.83 7.22 -5.00
C VAL A 378 4.40 8.58 -4.61
N GLU A 379 5.28 9.12 -5.45
CA GLU A 379 5.78 10.48 -5.30
C GLU A 379 4.89 11.48 -6.03
N LYS A 380 4.53 12.58 -5.35
CA LYS A 380 3.76 13.69 -5.91
C LYS A 380 4.46 15.02 -5.59
N PRO A 381 4.76 15.86 -6.58
CA PRO A 381 5.25 17.22 -6.34
C PRO A 381 4.09 18.14 -5.94
N ILE A 382 4.27 18.91 -4.88
CA ILE A 382 3.32 19.92 -4.40
C ILE A 382 4.04 21.25 -4.30
N VAL A 383 3.42 22.32 -4.80
CA VAL A 383 3.97 23.67 -4.71
C VAL A 383 3.37 24.32 -3.46
N ASP A 384 4.23 24.76 -2.54
CA ASP A 384 3.78 25.47 -1.35
C ASP A 384 3.30 26.90 -1.66
N ALA A 385 2.71 27.56 -0.66
CA ALA A 385 2.19 28.93 -0.82
C ALA A 385 3.26 29.95 -1.23
N ASN A 386 4.55 29.64 -1.06
CA ASN A 386 5.68 30.49 -1.42
C ASN A 386 6.23 30.16 -2.82
N GLY A 387 5.59 29.26 -3.56
CA GLY A 387 6.03 28.83 -4.89
C GLY A 387 7.18 27.82 -4.87
N LYS A 388 7.57 27.29 -3.70
CA LYS A 388 8.61 26.27 -3.60
C LYS A 388 8.00 24.88 -3.78
N THR A 389 8.55 24.12 -4.73
CA THR A 389 8.19 22.72 -4.93
C THR A 389 8.71 21.86 -3.78
N ARG A 390 7.82 21.04 -3.21
CA ARG A 390 8.11 20.00 -2.24
C ARG A 390 7.72 18.66 -2.84
N HIS A 391 8.51 17.64 -2.58
CA HIS A 391 8.29 16.30 -3.08
C HIS A 391 7.78 15.43 -1.94
N ILE A 392 6.56 14.92 -2.13
CA ILE A 392 5.88 14.16 -1.10
C ILE A 392 5.66 12.74 -1.58
N ILE A 393 6.24 11.78 -0.86
CA ILE A 393 5.97 10.36 -1.08
C ILE A 393 4.81 9.94 -0.19
N THR A 394 3.85 9.23 -0.77
CA THR A 394 2.61 8.83 -0.09
C THR A 394 2.36 7.34 -0.26
N ASP A 395 2.12 6.63 0.84
CA ASP A 395 1.65 5.25 0.86
C ASP A 395 0.13 5.24 0.98
N ASP A 396 -0.55 5.12 -0.15
CA ASP A 396 -2.00 5.19 -0.22
C ASP A 396 -2.70 4.00 0.47
N THR A 397 -1.99 2.87 0.68
CA THR A 397 -2.56 1.68 1.30
C THR A 397 -2.67 1.85 2.82
N ARG A 398 -1.63 2.38 3.47
CA ARG A 398 -1.60 2.62 4.92
C ARG A 398 -1.92 4.05 5.34
N GLY A 399 -2.03 4.96 4.38
CA GLY A 399 -2.28 6.38 4.61
C GLY A 399 -1.09 7.06 5.31
N ARG A 400 0.14 6.80 4.84
CA ARG A 400 1.36 7.47 5.33
C ARG A 400 1.86 8.46 4.30
N GLN A 401 2.50 9.52 4.77
CA GLN A 401 3.05 10.56 3.91
C GLN A 401 4.38 11.07 4.48
N LEU A 402 5.37 11.28 3.61
CA LEU A 402 6.68 11.82 3.97
C LEU A 402 7.09 12.91 2.97
N CYS A 403 7.59 14.02 3.49
CA CYS A 403 8.14 15.12 2.70
C CYS A 403 9.66 14.98 2.61
N LEU A 404 10.20 14.82 1.40
CA LEU A 404 11.64 14.60 1.19
C LEU A 404 12.47 15.80 1.66
N GLU A 405 12.01 17.02 1.41
CA GLU A 405 12.70 18.24 1.86
C GLU A 405 12.69 18.37 3.39
N SER A 406 11.60 17.96 4.05
CA SER A 406 11.53 17.91 5.51
C SER A 406 12.52 16.90 6.07
N ALA A 407 12.58 15.70 5.48
CA ALA A 407 13.51 14.65 5.87
C ALA A 407 14.98 15.08 5.72
N LEU A 408 15.34 15.82 4.67
CA LEU A 408 16.67 16.42 4.53
C LEU A 408 16.95 17.45 5.62
N SER A 409 16.01 18.36 5.88
CA SER A 409 16.18 19.41 6.88
C SER A 409 16.37 18.86 8.30
N GLN A 410 15.70 17.75 8.60
CA GLN A 410 15.77 17.04 9.87
C GLN A 410 16.89 15.98 9.91
N ARG A 411 17.66 15.82 8.82
CA ARG A 411 18.74 14.84 8.66
C ARG A 411 18.31 13.38 8.81
N PHE A 412 17.04 13.07 8.53
CA PHE A 412 16.58 11.69 8.36
C PHE A 412 16.98 11.15 6.98
N LEU A 413 17.23 12.04 6.02
CA LEU A 413 17.72 11.72 4.69
C LEU A 413 18.99 12.53 4.39
N GLU A 414 19.98 11.91 3.76
CA GLU A 414 21.18 12.58 3.26
C GLU A 414 21.01 13.04 1.81
N THR A 415 21.77 14.05 1.39
CA THR A 415 21.73 14.56 0.01
C THR A 415 22.18 13.51 -1.00
N SER A 416 23.18 12.70 -0.67
CA SER A 416 23.69 11.58 -1.48
C SER A 416 22.63 10.49 -1.72
N GLU A 417 21.81 10.21 -0.71
CA GLU A 417 20.71 9.24 -0.79
C GLU A 417 19.58 9.76 -1.67
N LEU A 418 19.24 11.05 -1.53
CA LEU A 418 18.28 11.69 -2.44
C LEU A 418 18.80 11.66 -3.88
N GLU A 419 20.07 11.97 -4.13
CA GLU A 419 20.68 11.89 -5.46
C GLU A 419 20.65 10.46 -6.04
N SER A 420 20.86 9.46 -5.18
CA SER A 420 20.76 8.04 -5.56
C SER A 420 19.33 7.65 -5.90
N TYR A 421 18.33 8.16 -5.16
CA TYR A 421 16.93 7.98 -5.49
C TYR A 421 16.55 8.69 -6.80
N ARG A 422 17.00 9.93 -7.01
CA ARG A 422 16.75 10.70 -8.25
C ARG A 422 17.41 10.08 -9.48
N SER A 423 18.55 9.41 -9.32
CA SER A 423 19.21 8.66 -10.39
C SER A 423 18.64 7.26 -10.60
N GLY A 424 17.74 6.78 -9.73
CA GLY A 424 17.09 5.48 -9.81
C GLY A 424 17.86 4.32 -9.17
N LEU A 425 19.00 4.59 -8.52
CA LEU A 425 19.79 3.58 -7.79
C LEU A 425 19.08 3.09 -6.52
N LEU A 426 18.35 4.00 -5.87
CA LEU A 426 17.43 3.68 -4.78
C LEU A 426 16.00 3.71 -5.28
N SER A 427 15.23 2.71 -4.88
CA SER A 427 13.78 2.68 -5.05
C SER A 427 13.08 3.61 -4.05
N ILE A 428 11.80 3.89 -4.32
CA ILE A 428 10.93 4.64 -3.39
C ILE A 428 10.73 3.90 -2.05
N TYR A 429 10.83 2.57 -2.06
CA TYR A 429 10.76 1.76 -0.85
C TYR A 429 12.01 1.93 0.01
N GLU A 430 13.19 1.90 -0.61
CA GLU A 430 14.47 2.09 0.10
C GLU A 430 14.54 3.47 0.76
N ILE A 431 14.16 4.53 0.04
CA ILE A 431 14.20 5.89 0.61
C ILE A 431 13.18 6.05 1.75
N ALA A 432 11.98 5.45 1.63
CA ALA A 432 10.99 5.47 2.70
C ALA A 432 11.49 4.76 3.96
N ASP A 433 12.08 3.56 3.81
CA ASP A 433 12.60 2.79 4.94
C ASP A 433 13.85 3.43 5.55
N ILE A 434 14.72 4.07 4.76
CA ILE A 434 15.85 4.86 5.26
C ILE A 434 15.32 5.96 6.19
N ILE A 435 14.33 6.73 5.73
CA ILE A 435 13.71 7.80 6.52
C ILE A 435 13.10 7.21 7.80
N PHE A 436 12.29 6.15 7.70
CA PHE A 436 11.67 5.53 8.88
C PHE A 436 12.68 4.97 9.87
N SER A 437 13.79 4.42 9.39
CA SER A 437 14.83 3.86 10.26
C SER A 437 15.62 4.90 11.06
N ARG A 438 15.53 6.18 10.67
CA ARG A 438 16.23 7.31 11.31
C ARG A 438 15.27 8.30 11.98
N MET A 439 13.99 8.25 11.63
CA MET A 439 12.96 9.12 12.18
C MET A 439 12.67 8.72 13.62
N VAL A 440 12.75 9.70 14.53
CA VAL A 440 12.34 9.55 15.93
C VAL A 440 11.01 10.25 16.10
N VAL A 441 9.95 9.47 16.30
CA VAL A 441 8.60 10.00 16.51
C VAL A 441 8.33 10.10 18.00
N VAL A 442 7.99 11.29 18.46
CA VAL A 442 7.65 11.56 19.85
C VAL A 442 6.13 11.69 19.96
N GLU A 443 5.54 11.04 20.94
CA GLU A 443 4.10 11.15 21.22
C GLU A 443 3.74 12.59 21.59
N ASP A 444 2.81 13.20 20.86
CA ASP A 444 2.28 14.53 21.19
C ASP A 444 1.25 14.38 22.32
N VAL A 445 1.70 14.55 23.55
CA VAL A 445 0.85 14.49 24.76
C VAL A 445 -0.36 15.42 24.71
N ASN A 446 -0.26 16.49 23.91
CA ASN A 446 -1.29 17.51 23.72
C ASN A 446 -2.10 17.28 22.43
N SER A 447 -1.96 16.11 21.80
CA SER A 447 -2.72 15.73 20.61
C SER A 447 -4.20 15.61 20.97
N PRO A 448 -5.12 16.29 20.26
CA PRO A 448 -6.51 15.85 20.19
C PRO A 448 -6.57 14.53 19.41
N VAL A 449 -7.76 13.94 19.27
CA VAL A 449 -7.96 12.86 18.29
C VAL A 449 -7.74 13.43 16.89
N ALA A 450 -6.61 13.11 16.26
CA ALA A 450 -6.16 13.65 14.98
C ALA A 450 -6.85 12.98 13.78
N GLY A 451 -7.21 11.70 13.93
CA GLY A 451 -7.80 10.91 12.86
C GLY A 451 -8.40 9.62 13.37
N LEU A 452 -8.80 8.77 12.42
CA LEU A 452 -9.30 7.44 12.68
C LEU A 452 -8.32 6.39 12.16
N TRP A 453 -8.24 5.26 12.86
CA TRP A 453 -7.56 4.06 12.38
C TRP A 453 -8.60 3.03 11.92
N ASP A 454 -8.66 2.78 10.62
CA ASP A 454 -9.49 1.68 10.09
C ASP A 454 -8.81 0.34 10.41
N ILE A 455 -9.39 -0.39 11.37
CA ILE A 455 -8.86 -1.68 11.82
C ILE A 455 -8.88 -2.72 10.71
N ALA A 456 -9.87 -2.67 9.79
CA ALA A 456 -10.03 -3.68 8.76
C ALA A 456 -9.00 -3.53 7.63
N GLN A 457 -8.65 -2.29 7.28
CA GLN A 457 -7.70 -1.99 6.21
C GLN A 457 -6.28 -1.70 6.74
N GLY A 458 -6.13 -1.45 8.04
CA GLY A 458 -4.86 -0.99 8.62
C GLY A 458 -4.46 0.39 8.08
N LYS A 459 -5.42 1.30 7.94
CA LYS A 459 -5.26 2.57 7.24
C LYS A 459 -5.62 3.78 8.11
N ARG A 460 -4.80 4.83 8.04
CA ARG A 460 -5.08 6.15 8.64
C ARG A 460 -6.10 6.90 7.80
N LEU A 461 -7.11 7.46 8.45
CA LEU A 461 -8.14 8.28 7.82
C LEU A 461 -8.24 9.63 8.55
N SER A 462 -8.37 10.71 7.78
CA SER A 462 -8.79 11.98 8.37
C SER A 462 -10.22 11.88 8.92
N ILE A 463 -10.59 12.79 9.84
CA ILE A 463 -11.94 12.80 10.39
C ILE A 463 -13.01 12.98 9.29
N LEU A 464 -12.73 13.80 8.28
CA LEU A 464 -13.64 14.00 7.15
C LEU A 464 -13.74 12.74 6.28
N GLN A 465 -12.61 12.08 5.96
CA GLN A 465 -12.63 10.81 5.23
C GLN A 465 -13.40 9.74 6.01
N GLY A 466 -13.20 9.66 7.33
CA GLY A 466 -13.92 8.77 8.22
C GLY A 466 -15.44 8.99 8.16
N PHE A 467 -15.87 10.25 8.17
CA PHE A 467 -17.28 10.62 8.02
C PHE A 467 -17.83 10.24 6.63
N GLN A 468 -17.14 10.63 5.56
CA GLN A 468 -17.55 10.32 4.17
C GLN A 468 -17.65 8.82 3.91
N GLN A 469 -16.81 8.03 4.58
CA GLN A 469 -16.82 6.57 4.48
C GLN A 469 -17.75 5.88 5.49
N GLY A 470 -18.47 6.63 6.34
CA GLY A 470 -19.47 6.10 7.26
C GLY A 470 -18.93 5.45 8.54
N PHE A 471 -17.67 5.73 8.92
CA PHE A 471 -17.14 5.27 10.22
C PHE A 471 -17.73 6.05 11.40
N THR A 472 -18.04 7.34 11.18
CA THR A 472 -18.58 8.28 12.17
C THR A 472 -19.83 8.98 11.65
N ASP A 473 -20.69 9.42 12.57
CA ASP A 473 -21.80 10.31 12.25
C ASP A 473 -21.33 11.78 12.13
N ARG A 474 -22.18 12.64 11.56
CA ARG A 474 -21.86 14.06 11.36
C ARG A 474 -21.56 14.79 12.67
N ALA A 475 -22.27 14.46 13.73
CA ALA A 475 -22.12 15.12 15.03
C ALA A 475 -20.74 14.82 15.63
N THR A 476 -20.34 13.55 15.63
CA THR A 476 -19.04 13.07 16.10
C THR A 476 -17.92 13.68 15.28
N ALA A 477 -18.01 13.64 13.95
CA ALA A 477 -17.02 14.23 13.07
C ALA A 477 -16.83 15.73 13.33
N LEU A 478 -17.93 16.48 13.45
CA LEU A 478 -17.89 17.90 13.77
C LEU A 478 -17.25 18.15 15.13
N ARG A 479 -17.62 17.41 16.19
CA ARG A 479 -17.04 17.59 17.53
C ARG A 479 -15.54 17.29 17.57
N LEU A 480 -15.07 16.27 16.85
CA LEU A 480 -13.64 15.97 16.74
C LEU A 480 -12.89 17.08 15.98
N LEU A 481 -13.46 17.61 14.89
CA LEU A 481 -12.88 18.73 14.14
C LEU A 481 -12.90 20.04 14.95
N GLU A 482 -13.95 20.30 15.74
CA GLU A 482 -14.01 21.43 16.67
C GLU A 482 -12.85 21.37 17.67
N ALA A 483 -12.59 20.18 18.24
CA ALA A 483 -11.47 19.96 19.15
C ALA A 483 -10.11 20.18 18.49
N GLN A 484 -9.92 19.73 17.24
CA GLN A 484 -8.70 20.01 16.49
C GLN A 484 -8.51 21.52 16.25
N ALA A 485 -9.55 22.19 15.75
CA ALA A 485 -9.51 23.62 15.43
C ALA A 485 -9.18 24.49 16.66
N CYS A 486 -9.72 24.17 17.85
CA CYS A 486 -9.47 24.94 19.06
C CYS A 486 -8.17 24.56 19.81
N THR A 487 -7.39 23.59 19.31
CA THR A 487 -6.15 23.11 19.94
C THR A 487 -4.92 23.18 19.03
N GLY A 488 -5.00 23.90 17.92
CA GLY A 488 -3.84 24.18 17.06
C GLY A 488 -4.09 24.12 15.56
N GLY A 489 -5.25 23.63 15.13
CA GLY A 489 -5.60 23.47 13.72
C GLY A 489 -5.97 22.03 13.36
N ILE A 490 -6.33 21.82 12.10
CA ILE A 490 -6.77 20.50 11.61
C ILE A 490 -5.55 19.60 11.49
N CYS A 491 -5.65 18.39 12.01
CA CYS A 491 -4.58 17.42 11.96
C CYS A 491 -4.65 16.63 10.65
N ASP A 492 -3.51 16.48 9.98
CA ASP A 492 -3.32 15.52 8.92
C ASP A 492 -2.70 14.23 9.51
N PRO A 493 -3.47 13.15 9.67
CA PRO A 493 -2.96 11.91 10.25
C PRO A 493 -1.96 11.18 9.35
N SER A 494 -1.83 11.56 8.07
CA SER A 494 -0.89 10.92 7.15
C SER A 494 0.50 11.54 7.21
N SER A 495 0.61 12.85 7.39
CA SER A 495 1.89 13.57 7.47
C SER A 495 2.30 13.95 8.89
N GLY A 496 1.35 14.00 9.83
CA GLY A 496 1.56 14.52 11.18
C GLY A 496 1.46 16.06 11.27
N GLU A 497 1.22 16.75 10.16
CA GLU A 497 1.12 18.22 10.16
C GLU A 497 -0.19 18.71 10.81
N ARG A 498 -0.11 19.84 11.52
CA ARG A 498 -1.28 20.63 11.93
C ARG A 498 -1.41 21.82 10.99
N ILE A 499 -2.54 21.94 10.33
CA ILE A 499 -2.76 22.92 9.26
C ILE A 499 -3.94 23.85 9.56
N SER A 500 -3.87 25.06 9.01
CA SER A 500 -4.94 26.06 9.13
C SER A 500 -6.22 25.60 8.43
N LEU A 501 -7.38 26.17 8.80
CA LEU A 501 -8.66 25.87 8.15
C LEU A 501 -8.63 26.12 6.62
N SER A 502 -7.94 27.17 6.19
CA SER A 502 -7.80 27.51 4.77
C SER A 502 -6.98 26.49 4.00
N GLU A 503 -5.93 25.96 4.61
CA GLU A 503 -5.09 24.93 4.00
C GLU A 503 -5.78 23.56 4.04
N ALA A 504 -6.45 23.25 5.14
CA ALA A 504 -7.26 22.03 5.29
C ALA A 504 -8.34 21.93 4.20
N LEU A 505 -9.00 23.05 3.87
CA LEU A 505 -9.94 23.12 2.76
C LEU A 505 -9.27 22.81 1.41
N LYS A 506 -8.12 23.43 1.12
CA LYS A 506 -7.39 23.22 -0.16
C LYS A 506 -6.94 21.76 -0.33
N ARG A 507 -6.49 21.13 0.75
CA ARG A 507 -6.05 19.74 0.77
C ARG A 507 -7.20 18.72 0.92
N GLY A 508 -8.45 19.18 1.03
CA GLY A 508 -9.63 18.32 1.10
C GLY A 508 -9.85 17.64 2.46
N PHE A 509 -9.29 18.17 3.55
CA PHE A 509 -9.58 17.75 4.92
C PHE A 509 -10.86 18.39 5.48
N LEU A 510 -11.36 19.45 4.84
CA LEU A 510 -12.62 20.14 5.17
C LEU A 510 -13.41 20.45 3.90
N ASP A 511 -14.72 20.60 4.03
CA ASP A 511 -15.56 21.30 3.06
C ASP A 511 -15.84 22.75 3.51
N GLU A 512 -16.39 23.59 2.63
CA GLU A 512 -16.69 25.00 2.95
C GLU A 512 -17.68 25.15 4.11
N GLY A 513 -18.64 24.22 4.23
CA GLY A 513 -19.62 24.26 5.32
C GLY A 513 -18.98 24.01 6.68
N LEU A 514 -18.11 23.01 6.78
CA LEU A 514 -17.33 22.70 7.98
C LEU A 514 -16.36 23.83 8.30
N LYS A 515 -15.67 24.39 7.31
CA LYS A 515 -14.78 25.54 7.53
C LYS A 515 -15.52 26.71 8.20
N GLN A 516 -16.72 27.06 7.71
CA GLN A 516 -17.53 28.11 8.34
C GLN A 516 -17.94 27.76 9.77
N GLN A 517 -18.35 26.50 10.02
CA GLN A 517 -18.73 26.03 11.35
C GLN A 517 -17.55 26.00 12.35
N LEU A 518 -16.32 25.75 11.86
CA LEU A 518 -15.11 25.62 12.66
C LEU A 518 -14.40 26.96 12.92
N GLN A 519 -14.74 28.02 12.19
CA GLN A 519 -14.09 29.33 12.34
C GLN A 519 -14.13 29.87 13.79
N PRO A 520 -15.24 29.79 14.55
CA PRO A 520 -15.25 30.22 15.95
C PRO A 520 -14.28 29.42 16.84
N PHE A 521 -14.04 28.15 16.52
CA PHE A 521 -13.14 27.27 17.26
C PHE A 521 -11.67 27.54 16.90
N ALA A 522 -11.37 27.85 15.63
CA ALA A 522 -10.04 28.33 15.27
C ALA A 522 -9.72 29.67 15.95
N ASN A 523 -10.71 30.56 16.10
CA ASN A 523 -10.53 31.81 16.87
C ASN A 523 -10.33 31.53 18.36
N ALA A 524 -10.88 30.45 18.91
CA ALA A 524 -10.60 30.04 20.29
C ALA A 524 -9.12 29.64 20.52
N PHE A 525 -8.41 29.25 19.45
CA PHE A 525 -6.96 28.99 19.47
C PHE A 525 -6.12 30.25 19.19
N ASN A 526 -6.48 31.01 18.15
CA ASN A 526 -5.74 32.21 17.72
C ASN A 526 -6.08 33.49 18.52
N GLY A 527 -7.13 33.44 19.34
CA GLY A 527 -7.65 34.57 20.10
C GLY A 527 -8.96 35.14 19.55
N ILE A 528 -9.88 35.46 20.46
CA ILE A 528 -11.19 36.02 20.14
C ILE A 528 -11.10 37.54 20.24
N VAL A 529 -11.25 38.24 19.12
CA VAL A 529 -11.17 39.70 19.09
C VAL A 529 -12.46 40.30 19.64
N HIS A 530 -12.33 41.10 20.70
CA HIS A 530 -13.47 41.81 21.28
C HIS A 530 -13.99 42.90 20.31
N PRO A 531 -15.30 42.91 19.95
CA PRO A 531 -15.83 43.81 18.91
C PRO A 531 -15.64 45.31 19.17
N LYS A 532 -15.69 45.74 20.44
CA LYS A 532 -15.57 47.17 20.83
C LYS A 532 -14.15 47.63 21.15
N THR A 533 -13.36 46.81 21.86
CA THR A 533 -12.03 47.19 22.35
C THR A 533 -10.91 46.74 21.42
N ALA A 534 -11.21 45.89 20.42
CA ALA A 534 -10.24 45.23 19.55
C ALA A 534 -9.17 44.40 20.30
N LYS A 535 -9.38 44.14 21.60
CA LYS A 535 -8.48 43.34 22.41
C LYS A 535 -8.66 41.86 22.06
N THR A 536 -7.55 41.14 21.91
CA THR A 536 -7.53 39.68 21.80
C THR A 536 -7.80 39.07 23.17
N LEU A 537 -8.82 38.22 23.25
CA LEU A 537 -9.25 37.54 24.47
C LEU A 537 -9.02 36.04 24.35
N SER A 538 -8.68 35.40 25.47
CA SER A 538 -8.76 33.94 25.60
C SER A 538 -10.22 33.48 25.62
N VAL A 539 -10.45 32.18 25.46
CA VAL A 539 -11.81 31.59 25.52
C VAL A 539 -12.50 31.91 26.85
N SER A 540 -11.75 31.83 27.96
CA SER A 540 -12.31 32.08 29.29
C SER A 540 -12.68 33.56 29.49
N GLN A 541 -11.83 34.48 29.05
CA GLN A 541 -12.10 35.92 29.10
C GLN A 541 -13.30 36.29 28.20
N ALA A 542 -13.37 35.74 26.99
CA ALA A 542 -14.47 35.98 26.07
C ALA A 542 -15.82 35.47 26.62
N LEU A 543 -15.82 34.40 27.42
CA LEU A 543 -17.03 33.94 28.13
C LEU A 543 -17.43 34.88 29.27
N GLN A 544 -16.48 35.39 30.05
CA GLN A 544 -16.74 36.37 31.12
C GLN A 544 -17.33 37.66 30.56
N GLU A 545 -16.84 38.11 29.41
CA GLU A 545 -17.32 39.30 28.72
C GLU A 545 -18.55 39.05 27.81
N ASN A 546 -19.08 37.82 27.77
CA ASN A 546 -20.21 37.38 26.93
C ASN A 546 -20.03 37.67 25.43
N VAL A 547 -18.79 37.63 24.93
CA VAL A 547 -18.43 37.84 23.52
C VAL A 547 -18.46 36.53 22.72
N PHE A 548 -18.41 35.38 23.40
CA PHE A 548 -18.42 34.05 22.77
C PHE A 548 -19.62 33.21 23.23
N PRO A 549 -20.24 32.40 22.36
CA PRO A 549 -21.36 31.55 22.74
C PRO A 549 -21.00 30.57 23.87
N LYS A 550 -21.80 30.56 24.94
CA LYS A 550 -21.52 29.77 26.16
C LYS A 550 -21.28 28.29 25.86
N ASP A 551 -22.17 27.65 25.12
CA ASP A 551 -22.07 26.21 24.80
C ASP A 551 -20.80 25.87 24.01
N ALA A 552 -20.37 26.74 23.09
CA ALA A 552 -19.16 26.54 22.32
C ALA A 552 -17.91 26.78 23.18
N GLY A 553 -17.94 27.82 24.03
CA GLY A 553 -16.82 28.16 24.90
C GLY A 553 -16.56 27.09 25.96
N PHE A 554 -17.61 26.51 26.55
CA PHE A 554 -17.45 25.38 27.47
C PHE A 554 -16.79 24.17 26.79
N ARG A 555 -17.18 23.85 25.55
CA ARG A 555 -16.51 22.77 24.78
C ARG A 555 -15.05 23.12 24.48
N CYS A 556 -14.75 24.34 24.06
CA CYS A 556 -13.36 24.76 23.82
C CYS A 556 -12.49 24.62 25.08
N ILE A 557 -13.01 25.06 26.24
CA ILE A 557 -12.32 24.92 27.53
C ILE A 557 -12.08 23.44 27.86
N GLU A 558 -13.11 22.59 27.71
CA GLU A 558 -12.99 21.16 27.93
C GLU A 558 -11.93 20.52 27.01
N PHE A 559 -11.96 20.80 25.71
CA PHE A 559 -11.01 20.27 24.73
C PHE A 559 -9.57 20.74 25.01
N GLN A 560 -9.36 22.02 25.32
CA GLN A 560 -8.04 22.57 25.61
C GLN A 560 -7.46 21.95 26.90
N LEU A 561 -8.24 21.88 27.98
CA LEU A 561 -7.80 21.28 29.24
C LEU A 561 -7.46 19.79 29.10
N LEU A 562 -8.31 19.03 28.40
CA LEU A 562 -8.07 17.60 28.16
C LEU A 562 -6.88 17.32 27.23
N THR A 563 -6.41 18.35 26.50
CA THR A 563 -5.22 18.28 25.65
C THR A 563 -4.03 19.05 26.22
N GLY A 564 -3.98 19.25 27.54
CA GLY A 564 -2.80 19.74 28.25
C GLY A 564 -2.94 21.09 28.96
N GLY A 565 -4.03 21.83 28.76
CA GLY A 565 -4.28 23.10 29.45
C GLY A 565 -4.92 24.17 28.58
N LEU A 566 -5.41 25.25 29.21
CA LEU A 566 -5.99 26.38 28.50
C LEU A 566 -4.91 27.11 27.69
N ILE A 567 -5.25 27.47 26.46
CA ILE A 567 -4.28 28.05 25.53
C ILE A 567 -4.30 29.57 25.68
N ASN A 568 -3.12 30.16 25.87
CA ASN A 568 -2.94 31.60 25.73
C ASN A 568 -2.87 31.95 24.24
N PRO A 569 -3.77 32.78 23.69
CA PRO A 569 -3.78 33.07 22.27
C PRO A 569 -2.55 33.85 21.77
N ASP A 570 -1.88 34.59 22.64
CA ASP A 570 -0.73 35.43 22.25
C ASP A 570 0.59 34.64 22.24
N THR A 571 0.77 33.73 23.21
CA THR A 571 2.01 32.94 23.35
C THR A 571 1.87 31.50 22.87
N HIS A 572 0.64 31.01 22.71
CA HIS A 572 0.28 29.61 22.50
C HIS A 572 0.73 28.65 23.61
N ASP A 573 1.17 29.18 24.76
CA ASP A 573 1.47 28.38 25.93
C ASP A 573 0.19 27.83 26.56
N ARG A 574 0.34 26.70 27.26
CA ARG A 574 -0.76 26.04 27.98
C ARG A 574 -0.66 26.32 29.46
N VAL A 575 -1.76 26.80 30.04
CA VAL A 575 -1.91 27.01 31.49
C VAL A 575 -2.66 25.83 32.08
N SER A 576 -2.10 25.23 33.12
CA SER A 576 -2.68 24.05 33.77
C SER A 576 -4.01 24.38 34.47
N LEU A 577 -4.83 23.36 34.74
CA LEU A 577 -6.11 23.55 35.42
C LEU A 577 -5.92 24.18 36.82
N GLU A 578 -4.85 23.81 37.52
CA GLU A 578 -4.49 24.29 38.84
C GLU A 578 -4.18 25.80 38.82
N GLU A 579 -3.34 26.23 37.88
CA GLU A 579 -2.99 27.64 37.68
C GLU A 579 -4.19 28.47 37.20
N VAL A 580 -5.04 27.89 36.33
CA VAL A 580 -6.28 28.52 35.86
C VAL A 580 -7.25 28.81 37.01
N VAL A 581 -7.36 27.89 37.97
CA VAL A 581 -8.20 28.08 39.17
C VAL A 581 -7.61 29.12 40.12
N GLN A 582 -6.28 29.11 40.30
CA GLN A 582 -5.59 30.07 41.17
C GLN A 582 -5.64 31.50 40.61
N SER A 583 -5.55 31.65 39.29
CA SER A 583 -5.61 32.94 38.59
C SER A 583 -7.03 33.49 38.40
N GLY A 584 -8.07 32.71 38.73
CA GLY A 584 -9.47 33.12 38.57
C GLY A 584 -9.93 33.23 37.12
N LEU A 585 -9.16 32.67 36.17
CA LEU A 585 -9.52 32.63 34.75
C LEU A 585 -10.77 31.78 34.50
N VAL A 586 -11.00 30.76 35.33
CA VAL A 586 -12.24 29.96 35.33
C VAL A 586 -12.85 30.01 36.74
N ASP A 587 -14.16 30.17 36.83
CA ASP A 587 -14.86 30.20 38.11
C ASP A 587 -14.85 28.83 38.79
N LYS A 588 -14.94 28.81 40.12
CA LYS A 588 -14.83 27.58 40.92
C LYS A 588 -15.89 26.52 40.55
N VAL A 589 -17.06 26.94 40.06
CA VAL A 589 -18.16 26.05 39.68
C VAL A 589 -17.84 25.36 38.36
N THR A 590 -17.41 26.12 37.35
CA THR A 590 -16.94 25.55 36.08
C THR A 590 -15.72 24.65 36.28
N ALA A 591 -14.77 25.05 37.13
CA ALA A 591 -13.62 24.21 37.46
C ALA A 591 -14.01 22.90 38.16
N SER A 592 -15.01 22.93 39.07
CA SER A 592 -15.53 21.70 39.69
C SER A 592 -16.28 20.80 38.70
N ALA A 593 -17.03 21.38 37.75
CA ALA A 593 -17.75 20.63 36.72
C ALA A 593 -16.80 19.97 35.72
N LEU A 594 -15.65 20.61 35.43
CA LEU A 594 -14.62 20.05 34.55
C LEU A 594 -13.79 18.94 35.20
N LYS A 595 -13.76 18.88 36.54
CA LYS A 595 -13.08 17.82 37.32
C LYS A 595 -13.97 16.60 37.57
N ASP A 596 -15.29 16.77 37.64
CA ASP A 596 -16.21 15.67 37.92
C ASP A 596 -16.69 15.00 36.62
N GLU A 597 -16.37 13.70 36.50
CA GLU A 597 -16.70 12.89 35.33
C GLU A 597 -18.19 12.85 34.99
N LYS A 598 -19.07 13.07 35.98
CA LYS A 598 -20.52 13.04 35.79
C LYS A 598 -21.05 14.19 34.93
N PHE A 599 -20.28 15.29 34.82
CA PHE A 599 -20.68 16.46 34.04
C PHE A 599 -20.17 16.42 32.59
N HIS A 600 -19.27 15.49 32.25
CA HIS A 600 -18.85 15.30 30.86
C HIS A 600 -19.99 14.69 30.04
N THR A 601 -20.53 15.48 29.10
CA THR A 601 -21.61 15.02 28.24
C THR A 601 -21.06 14.03 27.21
N LYS A 602 -21.77 12.92 26.99
CA LYS A 602 -21.43 11.92 25.97
C LYS A 602 -21.74 12.42 24.56
N ILE A 603 -20.93 13.35 24.05
CA ILE A 603 -21.15 14.07 22.80
C ILE A 603 -20.72 13.29 21.54
N LEU A 604 -19.96 12.20 21.69
CA LEU A 604 -19.42 11.43 20.58
C LEU A 604 -20.07 10.05 20.48
N THR A 605 -20.13 9.50 19.27
CA THR A 605 -20.42 8.10 19.00
C THR A 605 -19.10 7.39 18.72
N CYS A 606 -18.74 6.38 19.54
CA CYS A 606 -17.50 5.62 19.37
C CYS A 606 -17.44 4.96 17.98
N PRO A 607 -16.42 5.25 17.14
CA PRO A 607 -16.33 4.68 15.79
C PRO A 607 -16.19 3.16 15.78
N LYS A 608 -15.58 2.56 16.83
CA LYS A 608 -15.43 1.11 16.99
C LYS A 608 -16.68 0.42 17.54
N THR A 609 -17.24 0.93 18.64
CA THR A 609 -18.32 0.24 19.40
C THR A 609 -19.72 0.77 19.13
N LYS A 610 -19.84 1.91 18.45
CA LYS A 610 -21.08 2.67 18.20
C LYS A 610 -21.82 3.13 19.46
N ARG A 611 -21.21 3.01 20.65
CA ARG A 611 -21.76 3.53 21.92
C ARG A 611 -21.46 5.01 22.07
N ARG A 612 -22.33 5.74 22.76
CA ARG A 612 -22.07 7.14 23.13
C ARG A 612 -20.96 7.21 24.17
N ILE A 613 -19.98 8.07 23.92
CA ILE A 613 -18.80 8.30 24.77
C ILE A 613 -18.55 9.80 24.95
N THR A 614 -17.84 10.16 26.01
CA THR A 614 -17.33 11.53 26.24
C THR A 614 -16.06 11.78 25.41
N PHE A 615 -15.60 13.03 25.34
CA PHE A 615 -14.33 13.35 24.66
C PHE A 615 -13.11 12.80 25.42
N ARG A 616 -13.11 12.87 26.75
CA ARG A 616 -12.11 12.22 27.63
C ARG A 616 -11.99 10.72 27.32
N GLU A 617 -13.13 10.05 27.30
CA GLU A 617 -13.25 8.63 26.97
C GLU A 617 -12.74 8.28 25.56
N ALA A 618 -12.80 9.22 24.61
CA ALA A 618 -12.25 9.06 23.28
C ALA A 618 -10.72 9.23 23.27
N LEU A 619 -10.16 10.16 24.04
CA LEU A 619 -8.72 10.31 24.22
C LEU A 619 -8.11 9.08 24.90
N GLU A 620 -8.73 8.58 25.97
CA GLU A 620 -8.26 7.39 26.70
C GLU A 620 -8.28 6.12 25.84
N ARG A 621 -9.22 6.01 24.89
CA ARG A 621 -9.31 4.90 23.94
C ARG A 621 -8.51 5.11 22.66
N SER A 622 -8.02 6.32 22.42
CA SER A 622 -7.18 6.62 21.27
C SER A 622 -5.76 6.11 21.52
N VAL A 623 -5.06 5.86 20.42
CA VAL A 623 -3.73 5.28 20.43
C VAL A 623 -2.77 6.25 19.74
N TYR A 624 -1.58 6.42 20.29
CA TYR A 624 -0.55 7.19 19.61
C TYR A 624 -0.03 6.45 18.40
N ASP A 625 0.03 7.18 17.31
CA ASP A 625 0.51 6.70 16.05
C ASP A 625 2.04 6.76 16.00
N CYS A 626 2.70 5.62 15.78
CA CYS A 626 4.15 5.52 15.69
C CYS A 626 4.73 6.26 14.48
N HIS A 627 3.89 6.62 13.50
CA HIS A 627 4.29 7.35 12.29
C HIS A 627 4.28 8.87 12.50
N THR A 628 3.29 9.40 13.23
CA THR A 628 3.10 10.86 13.39
C THR A 628 3.22 11.39 14.81
N GLY A 629 3.13 10.51 15.82
CA GLY A 629 3.03 10.90 17.23
C GLY A 629 1.63 11.41 17.62
N LEU A 630 0.69 11.48 16.67
CA LEU A 630 -0.66 11.97 16.90
C LEU A 630 -1.60 10.84 17.36
N ARG A 631 -2.70 11.20 18.03
CA ARG A 631 -3.70 10.23 18.48
C ARG A 631 -4.66 9.82 17.37
N LEU A 632 -4.83 8.52 17.17
CA LEU A 632 -5.83 7.94 16.28
C LEU A 632 -6.88 7.18 17.09
N LEU A 633 -8.15 7.38 16.74
CA LEU A 633 -9.25 6.62 17.34
C LEU A 633 -9.59 5.43 16.45
N GLU A 634 -9.54 4.23 17.02
CA GLU A 634 -9.88 3.02 16.28
C GLU A 634 -11.33 3.04 15.78
N ALA A 635 -11.50 2.62 14.53
CA ALA A 635 -12.78 2.63 13.85
C ALA A 635 -13.02 1.28 13.15
N ALA A 636 -14.25 0.81 13.26
CA ALA A 636 -14.70 -0.39 12.58
C ALA A 636 -16.00 -0.08 11.82
N LYS A 637 -16.08 -0.55 10.57
CA LYS A 637 -17.35 -0.60 9.85
C LYS A 637 -18.17 -1.76 10.40
N VAL A 638 -19.47 -1.51 10.56
CA VAL A 638 -20.42 -2.63 10.66
C VAL A 638 -20.47 -3.22 9.27
N ASN A 639 -20.00 -4.45 9.09
CA ASN A 639 -20.10 -5.15 7.82
C ASN A 639 -21.59 -5.38 7.50
N GLY A 640 -22.26 -4.37 6.93
CA GLY A 640 -23.39 -4.61 6.06
C GLY A 640 -22.84 -5.37 4.86
N PHE A 641 -23.43 -6.53 4.55
CA PHE A 641 -23.15 -7.28 3.32
C PHE A 641 -23.23 -6.32 2.12
N GLY A 642 -22.08 -5.87 1.64
CA GLY A 642 -21.98 -4.85 0.61
C GLY A 642 -20.53 -4.80 0.15
N ALA A 643 -20.30 -5.28 -1.07
CA ALA A 643 -19.00 -5.47 -1.68
C ALA A 643 -18.08 -4.25 -1.49
N ILE A 644 -16.91 -4.47 -0.89
CA ILE A 644 -15.78 -3.59 -1.06
C ILE A 644 -15.48 -3.59 -2.57
N SER A 645 -15.66 -2.44 -3.22
CA SER A 645 -15.47 -2.27 -4.66
C SER A 645 -14.11 -2.80 -5.11
N SER A 646 -14.15 -3.82 -5.95
CA SER A 646 -13.03 -4.60 -6.49
C SER A 646 -12.05 -3.82 -7.37
N PHE A 647 -12.25 -2.50 -7.56
CA PHE A 647 -11.49 -1.69 -8.50
C PHE A 647 -10.04 -1.40 -8.07
N HIS A 648 -9.67 -1.63 -6.81
CA HIS A 648 -8.30 -1.40 -6.34
C HIS A 648 -7.31 -2.52 -6.67
N TYR A 649 -7.77 -3.72 -7.05
CA TYR A 649 -6.89 -4.86 -7.29
C TYR A 649 -6.23 -4.86 -8.68
N VAL A 650 -6.90 -4.32 -9.69
CA VAL A 650 -6.41 -4.36 -11.08
C VAL A 650 -5.24 -3.38 -11.31
N LEU A 651 -5.18 -2.27 -10.58
CA LEU A 651 -4.13 -1.25 -10.76
C LEU A 651 -2.79 -1.62 -10.10
N MET A 652 -2.77 -2.51 -9.10
CA MET A 652 -1.54 -2.94 -8.41
C MET A 652 -0.68 -3.90 -9.25
N TYR A 653 -1.27 -4.56 -10.25
CA TYR A 653 -0.57 -5.50 -11.14
C TYR A 653 -0.45 -4.97 -12.58
N SER A 654 -0.75 -3.68 -12.80
CA SER A 654 -0.73 -3.05 -14.12
C SER A 654 0.27 -1.90 -14.25
N GLN A 655 1.30 -1.83 -13.41
CA GLN A 655 2.39 -0.85 -13.55
C GLN A 655 3.74 -1.55 -13.64
#